data_AF-A0AAD4GQQ9-F1
#
_entry.id   AF-A0AAD4GQQ9-F1
#
_cell.length_a   1.000
_cell.length_b   1.000
_cell.length_c   1.000
_cell.angle_alpha   90.00
_cell.angle_beta   90.00
_cell.angle_gamma   90.00
#
_symmetry.space_group_name_H-M   'P 1'
#
loop_
_entity.id
_entity.type
_entity.pdbx_description
1 polymer ?
#
loop_
_entity_poly.entity_id
_entity_poly.type
_entity_poly.pdbx_seq_one_letter_code
_entity_poly.pdbx_strand_id
1 'polypeptide(L)'
;MAATQSDEIGPSPNLSSPVSPNSSAGQIPLEQPPKLKGRRKLLQSLQRISSSPSLTRRNRSASTGYRRDGKASLSCVSLSQSGYTPCLGNGSSSQIYGGLNVRPMTSGQAGPAVDSHDGNARIRLVGSDSPNGLQSRTIPMPSELRPGSRGSPTPIDVADETATAKPKVFDFWGSLPDELKMDVFHLLTPKEIVRCSGVSKAWYKMCFDGQLWTNVDTSTYYRDIPSDVLVKIIKAGGPFVHDLNLRGCIQLRDKWQLEGENITDLCRNIVKFSLEGCRIDKTAVHYFLLRNPRLEYINVSGLTSVTNSAMKIIAQSCPYLEILNISWCTGVTTAGLKRILKACPNIKDLRASEIHGFDDESFALELFTRNTLERLVMSRTDLNDECLKIIMHGINPVVDVLSDRPIVPPRRFKHLDLHQCSDLTDDGVKSLAYNVPDLEGLQLSQCAELSDDSVIAVVETTPYLTHLELEDMEKLTNRTLVEIAKSSCAKTLEHLNISFCEAMGDPGMLQVMKSCPSIRSIEMDNTRISDLTLMEASARIRRRGYGENLPRVGLRLVVFDCANVTWAGVREVLSSNSYLPRRCKSGPTISVATLESGQSTPTLIASSITPPPPPAMYPKDIIYLKCFYGWQMTVDEHNKRVLRGDLAAAGRLDRKWGEYMMATEEAETAGAGIRRRRRRAREAQRLYNAEDDEDGNGPGRRRRAQSGGSCVVM
;
A
#
# COMPACT_ATOMS: atom_id res chain seq x y z
N MET A 1 48.82 -67.93 47.15
CA MET A 1 47.74 -68.93 47.15
C MET A 1 47.29 -69.12 45.71
N ALA A 2 47.24 -70.38 45.28
CA ALA A 2 46.68 -70.94 44.04
C ALA A 2 45.25 -70.42 43.74
N ALA A 3 44.62 -70.51 42.55
CA ALA A 3 45.00 -70.87 41.17
C ALA A 3 43.80 -70.53 40.24
N THR A 4 44.11 -70.23 38.97
CA THR A 4 43.42 -70.58 37.69
C THR A 4 41.88 -70.63 37.57
N GLN A 5 41.34 -69.85 36.62
CA GLN A 5 40.56 -70.39 35.48
C GLN A 5 40.55 -69.40 34.30
N SER A 6 40.89 -69.92 33.12
CA SER A 6 40.94 -69.25 31.82
C SER A 6 39.64 -69.50 31.04
N ASP A 7 39.23 -68.58 30.15
CA ASP A 7 39.15 -68.85 28.71
C ASP A 7 38.49 -67.71 27.91
N GLU A 8 38.83 -67.72 26.62
CA GLU A 8 38.85 -66.68 25.61
C GLU A 8 37.48 -66.16 25.16
N ILE A 9 37.45 -64.86 24.80
CA ILE A 9 36.34 -64.17 24.14
C ILE A 9 36.64 -64.12 22.63
N GLY A 10 35.85 -64.85 21.83
CA GLY A 10 35.77 -64.76 20.36
C GLY A 10 34.37 -64.29 19.91
N PRO A 11 34.24 -63.48 18.84
CA PRO A 11 33.02 -62.69 18.59
C PRO A 11 32.05 -63.31 17.56
N SER A 12 30.73 -63.17 17.81
CA SER A 12 29.60 -63.01 16.83
C SER A 12 28.26 -63.38 17.50
N PRO A 13 27.06 -63.05 16.95
CA PRO A 13 26.71 -62.14 15.85
C PRO A 13 25.69 -61.03 16.24
N ASN A 14 25.66 -59.96 15.43
CA ASN A 14 24.80 -58.77 15.61
C ASN A 14 23.32 -59.00 15.24
N LEU A 15 22.42 -58.50 16.08
CA LEU A 15 20.99 -58.29 15.79
C LEU A 15 20.63 -56.81 15.99
N SER A 16 19.75 -56.34 15.10
CA SER A 16 19.57 -55.00 14.56
C SER A 16 18.70 -54.03 15.38
N SER A 17 19.07 -52.75 15.35
CA SER A 17 18.31 -51.57 15.79
C SER A 17 17.55 -50.88 14.62
N PRO A 18 16.46 -50.12 14.86
CA PRO A 18 15.78 -49.36 13.82
C PRO A 18 16.08 -47.84 13.90
N VAL A 19 16.40 -47.21 12.76
CA VAL A 19 16.47 -45.75 12.57
C VAL A 19 15.94 -45.37 11.18
N SER A 20 15.09 -44.32 11.16
CA SER A 20 14.70 -43.31 10.15
C SER A 20 14.79 -43.58 8.63
N PRO A 21 13.81 -43.13 7.80
CA PRO A 21 13.91 -43.19 6.35
C PRO A 21 14.21 -41.82 5.70
N ASN A 22 15.19 -41.79 4.78
CA ASN A 22 15.28 -40.81 3.70
C ASN A 22 15.90 -41.42 2.42
N SER A 23 15.14 -41.30 1.32
CA SER A 23 15.49 -41.00 -0.08
C SER A 23 16.59 -41.74 -0.91
N SER A 24 16.12 -42.21 -2.10
CA SER A 24 16.75 -42.22 -3.46
C SER A 24 17.84 -43.26 -3.77
N ALA A 25 17.95 -43.93 -4.94
CA ALA A 25 17.31 -43.87 -6.26
C ALA A 25 17.51 -45.21 -7.03
N GLY A 26 16.66 -45.53 -8.01
CA GLY A 26 16.86 -46.62 -8.98
C GLY A 26 15.77 -46.68 -10.05
N GLN A 27 16.16 -46.49 -11.31
CA GLN A 27 15.35 -46.33 -12.53
C GLN A 27 14.73 -47.63 -13.08
N ILE A 28 13.66 -47.52 -13.90
CA ILE A 28 13.27 -48.29 -15.13
C ILE A 28 11.79 -47.94 -15.51
N PRO A 29 11.35 -47.95 -16.79
CA PRO A 29 10.76 -46.78 -17.46
C PRO A 29 9.22 -46.72 -17.59
N LEU A 30 8.72 -45.48 -17.69
CA LEU A 30 7.33 -45.11 -17.99
C LEU A 30 7.11 -44.98 -19.50
N GLU A 31 6.21 -45.78 -20.06
CA GLU A 31 5.63 -45.59 -21.39
C GLU A 31 4.40 -44.66 -21.27
N GLN A 32 4.39 -43.53 -21.98
CA GLN A 32 3.27 -42.58 -22.01
C GLN A 32 2.21 -43.02 -23.05
N PRO A 33 0.90 -43.02 -22.74
CA PRO A 33 -0.12 -43.13 -23.77
C PRO A 33 -0.35 -41.79 -24.49
N PRO A 34 -0.76 -41.79 -25.77
CA PRO A 34 -0.75 -40.60 -26.62
C PRO A 34 -1.88 -39.61 -26.31
N LYS A 35 -1.58 -38.32 -26.51
CA LYS A 35 -2.51 -37.19 -26.33
C LYS A 35 -3.57 -37.16 -27.45
N LEU A 36 -4.82 -37.47 -27.13
CA LEU A 36 -5.96 -37.27 -28.03
C LEU A 36 -6.55 -35.85 -27.88
N LYS A 37 -6.60 -35.08 -28.98
CA LYS A 37 -7.24 -33.75 -29.05
C LYS A 37 -8.65 -33.84 -29.64
N GLY A 38 -9.54 -32.97 -29.16
CA GLY A 38 -10.85 -32.68 -29.76
C GLY A 38 -12.06 -33.39 -29.16
N ARG A 39 -13.15 -33.40 -29.94
CA ARG A 39 -14.56 -33.73 -29.62
C ARG A 39 -14.80 -35.11 -28.96
N ARG A 40 -13.77 -35.96 -28.85
CA ARG A 40 -13.81 -37.28 -28.19
C ARG A 40 -13.66 -37.22 -26.66
N LYS A 41 -13.09 -36.15 -26.08
CA LYS A 41 -13.02 -35.99 -24.61
C LYS A 41 -14.38 -35.62 -23.98
N LEU A 42 -15.28 -35.02 -24.77
CA LEU A 42 -16.61 -34.59 -24.31
C LEU A 42 -17.60 -35.77 -24.16
N LEU A 43 -17.50 -36.79 -25.04
CA LEU A 43 -18.41 -37.94 -25.07
C LEU A 43 -18.13 -38.98 -23.97
N GLN A 44 -16.93 -39.00 -23.38
CA GLN A 44 -16.61 -39.91 -22.28
C GLN A 44 -17.09 -39.40 -20.92
N SER A 45 -17.32 -38.09 -20.77
CA SER A 45 -17.88 -37.50 -19.54
C SER A 45 -19.40 -37.68 -19.39
N LEU A 46 -20.10 -38.02 -20.49
CA LEU A 46 -21.55 -38.23 -20.51
C LEU A 46 -21.97 -39.69 -20.23
N GLN A 47 -21.02 -40.62 -20.05
CA GLN A 47 -21.29 -42.06 -19.89
C GLN A 47 -21.01 -42.62 -18.49
N ARG A 48 -20.89 -41.80 -17.45
CA ARG A 48 -20.94 -42.28 -16.07
C ARG A 48 -21.95 -41.49 -15.26
N ILE A 49 -23.12 -42.11 -15.13
CA ILE A 49 -23.98 -42.23 -13.94
C ILE A 49 -25.45 -42.12 -14.36
N SER A 50 -26.00 -43.24 -14.83
CA SER A 50 -27.37 -43.65 -14.51
C SER A 50 -27.52 -45.15 -14.72
N SER A 51 -27.77 -45.90 -13.65
CA SER A 51 -28.52 -47.17 -13.70
C SER A 51 -29.01 -47.56 -12.28
N SER A 52 -30.35 -47.66 -12.20
CA SER A 52 -31.31 -47.94 -11.10
C SER A 52 -31.26 -49.42 -10.59
N PRO A 53 -32.26 -50.08 -9.91
CA PRO A 53 -33.69 -49.74 -9.57
C PRO A 53 -34.17 -50.13 -8.13
N SER A 54 -35.39 -49.77 -7.65
CA SER A 54 -36.59 -50.66 -7.62
C SER A 54 -37.87 -50.00 -7.04
N LEU A 55 -39.00 -50.12 -7.80
CA LEU A 55 -40.44 -50.36 -7.46
C LEU A 55 -41.14 -49.63 -6.29
N THR A 56 -42.29 -48.94 -6.45
CA THR A 56 -43.62 -49.48 -6.84
C THR A 56 -44.65 -48.38 -7.24
N ARG A 57 -45.64 -48.80 -8.06
CA ARG A 57 -46.88 -48.16 -8.63
C ARG A 57 -47.62 -47.17 -7.70
N ARG A 58 -48.41 -46.17 -8.17
CA ARG A 58 -49.59 -46.28 -9.07
C ARG A 58 -50.20 -44.89 -9.45
N ASN A 59 -50.57 -44.74 -10.74
CA ASN A 59 -51.57 -43.89 -11.45
C ASN A 59 -52.11 -42.50 -10.99
N ARG A 60 -52.02 -41.55 -11.95
CA ARG A 60 -52.95 -40.47 -12.43
C ARG A 60 -53.85 -39.72 -11.41
N SER A 61 -53.98 -38.39 -11.44
CA SER A 61 -54.63 -37.61 -12.53
C SER A 61 -54.38 -36.10 -12.40
N ALA A 62 -54.49 -35.38 -13.52
CA ALA A 62 -54.59 -33.92 -13.57
C ALA A 62 -55.98 -33.44 -13.13
N SER A 63 -56.06 -32.27 -12.48
CA SER A 63 -57.25 -31.41 -12.57
C SER A 63 -56.91 -29.94 -12.35
N THR A 64 -57.67 -29.14 -13.06
CA THR A 64 -57.62 -27.69 -13.28
C THR A 64 -58.26 -26.89 -12.15
N GLY A 65 -57.99 -25.59 -12.17
CA GLY A 65 -58.23 -24.62 -11.11
C GLY A 65 -59.65 -24.43 -10.60
N TYR A 66 -59.72 -23.77 -9.44
CA TYR A 66 -60.87 -22.97 -9.01
C TYR A 66 -60.35 -21.76 -8.24
N ARG A 67 -60.70 -20.56 -8.71
CA ARG A 67 -60.79 -19.35 -7.89
C ARG A 67 -62.11 -19.39 -7.14
N ARG A 68 -62.11 -18.99 -5.86
CA ARG A 68 -63.29 -18.41 -5.22
C ARG A 68 -62.89 -17.49 -4.07
N ASP A 69 -63.29 -16.23 -4.19
CA ASP A 69 -63.40 -15.27 -3.10
C ASP A 69 -64.35 -15.77 -2.01
N GLY A 70 -64.05 -15.45 -0.75
CA GLY A 70 -64.95 -15.72 0.38
C GLY A 70 -64.31 -15.40 1.72
N LYS A 71 -64.74 -14.28 2.32
CA LYS A 71 -64.41 -13.80 3.66
C LYS A 71 -64.90 -14.76 4.77
N ALA A 72 -64.07 -14.99 5.79
CA ALA A 72 -64.43 -15.23 7.21
C ALA A 72 -63.10 -15.29 8.00
N SER A 73 -62.75 -14.35 8.89
CA SER A 73 -63.29 -14.01 10.22
C SER A 73 -62.81 -14.93 11.36
N LEU A 74 -62.00 -14.33 12.25
CA LEU A 74 -61.90 -14.53 13.72
C LEU A 74 -61.34 -15.90 14.18
N SER A 75 -60.56 -16.07 15.25
CA SER A 75 -59.89 -15.23 16.25
C SER A 75 -59.29 -16.21 17.29
N CYS A 76 -58.03 -16.05 17.72
CA CYS A 76 -57.58 -16.32 19.11
C CYS A 76 -56.05 -16.19 19.26
N VAL A 77 -55.57 -15.03 19.71
CA VAL A 77 -54.34 -14.95 20.50
C VAL A 77 -54.58 -13.96 21.64
N SER A 78 -54.67 -14.47 22.86
CA SER A 78 -54.55 -13.69 24.08
C SER A 78 -53.08 -13.47 24.42
N LEU A 79 -52.71 -12.20 24.39
CA LEU A 79 -51.91 -11.44 25.35
C LEU A 79 -51.06 -12.19 26.40
N SER A 80 -49.76 -11.90 26.37
CA SER A 80 -49.08 -11.31 27.54
C SER A 80 -48.19 -10.14 27.08
N GLN A 81 -48.49 -8.96 27.64
CA GLN A 81 -47.70 -7.71 27.60
C GLN A 81 -46.48 -7.87 28.54
N SER A 82 -45.34 -7.21 28.29
CA SER A 82 -45.08 -5.78 28.47
C SER A 82 -43.85 -5.36 27.65
N GLY A 83 -43.69 -4.18 27.08
CA GLY A 83 -44.44 -2.93 27.09
C GLY A 83 -43.43 -1.84 26.76
N TYR A 84 -43.57 -1.15 25.62
CA TYR A 84 -43.30 0.29 25.46
C TYR A 84 -43.80 0.74 24.08
N THR A 85 -44.69 1.73 24.13
CA THR A 85 -45.49 2.35 23.08
C THR A 85 -44.70 3.16 22.06
N PRO A 86 -45.08 3.14 20.77
CA PRO A 86 -44.90 4.25 19.85
C PRO A 86 -46.25 4.96 19.61
N CYS A 87 -46.29 6.27 19.85
CA CYS A 87 -47.40 7.13 19.44
C CYS A 87 -47.27 7.46 17.94
N LEU A 88 -48.22 6.97 17.15
CA LEU A 88 -48.51 7.44 15.79
C LEU A 88 -49.40 8.69 15.88
N GLY A 89 -49.01 9.73 15.13
CA GLY A 89 -49.88 10.83 14.73
C GLY A 89 -49.98 10.84 13.20
N ASN A 90 -51.08 10.30 12.68
CA ASN A 90 -51.47 10.38 11.27
C ASN A 90 -51.88 11.81 10.90
N GLY A 91 -51.58 12.23 9.68
CA GLY A 91 -52.03 13.50 9.12
C GLY A 91 -51.88 13.55 7.60
N SER A 92 -52.90 13.00 6.92
CA SER A 92 -53.46 13.35 5.61
C SER A 92 -52.57 13.74 4.42
N SER A 93 -52.78 12.94 3.37
CA SER A 93 -52.69 13.26 1.95
C SER A 93 -53.24 14.64 1.54
N SER A 94 -52.59 15.31 0.60
CA SER A 94 -53.30 16.00 -0.48
C SER A 94 -52.41 16.14 -1.72
N GLN A 95 -52.99 15.75 -2.85
CA GLN A 95 -52.52 15.99 -4.21
C GLN A 95 -52.64 17.48 -4.52
N ILE A 96 -51.67 18.06 -5.24
CA ILE A 96 -51.95 19.16 -6.17
C ILE A 96 -51.22 18.91 -7.49
N TYR A 97 -52.06 18.82 -8.52
CA TYR A 97 -51.76 18.79 -9.94
C TYR A 97 -51.60 20.24 -10.46
N GLY A 98 -50.80 20.42 -11.52
CA GLY A 98 -50.74 21.65 -12.33
C GLY A 98 -49.30 22.00 -12.71
N GLY A 99 -48.79 21.81 -13.93
CA GLY A 99 -49.45 21.56 -15.21
C GLY A 99 -49.77 22.84 -15.97
N LEU A 100 -48.80 23.37 -16.73
CA LEU A 100 -48.97 24.08 -18.02
C LEU A 100 -47.67 23.84 -18.82
N ASN A 101 -47.61 22.89 -19.78
CA ASN A 101 -48.10 22.94 -21.17
C ASN A 101 -47.60 24.17 -21.96
N VAL A 102 -46.67 24.03 -22.91
CA VAL A 102 -46.81 23.48 -24.30
C VAL A 102 -47.38 24.56 -25.24
N ARG A 103 -46.73 24.95 -26.36
CA ARG A 103 -46.81 24.32 -27.70
C ARG A 103 -45.96 25.13 -28.74
N PRO A 104 -45.88 24.78 -30.05
CA PRO A 104 -44.65 24.40 -30.75
C PRO A 104 -44.58 25.06 -32.16
N MET A 105 -43.70 24.55 -33.04
CA MET A 105 -43.97 24.15 -34.44
C MET A 105 -42.80 23.22 -34.84
N THR A 106 -42.95 21.90 -35.01
CA THR A 106 -43.30 21.17 -36.26
C THR A 106 -42.45 21.61 -37.47
N SER A 107 -41.84 20.76 -38.31
CA SER A 107 -41.78 19.29 -38.48
C SER A 107 -40.90 18.96 -39.72
N GLY A 108 -40.28 17.76 -39.74
CA GLY A 108 -39.89 17.01 -40.96
C GLY A 108 -38.38 17.04 -41.32
N GLN A 109 -37.58 16.04 -40.93
CA GLN A 109 -37.28 14.74 -41.59
C GLN A 109 -36.36 14.88 -42.83
N ALA A 110 -35.28 14.10 -43.01
CA ALA A 110 -35.19 12.63 -42.91
C ALA A 110 -33.76 12.10 -42.59
N GLY A 111 -33.67 10.91 -41.98
CA GLY A 111 -32.49 9.99 -42.04
C GLY A 111 -32.69 8.92 -43.15
N PRO A 112 -32.05 7.73 -43.15
CA PRO A 112 -31.08 7.12 -42.21
C PRO A 112 -29.87 6.38 -42.86
N ALA A 113 -28.98 5.85 -42.01
CA ALA A 113 -28.16 4.60 -42.05
C ALA A 113 -27.61 3.93 -43.36
N VAL A 114 -26.27 3.66 -43.33
CA VAL A 114 -25.50 2.41 -43.60
C VAL A 114 -25.43 1.78 -45.03
N ASP A 115 -24.26 1.16 -45.31
CA ASP A 115 -23.81 0.30 -46.44
C ASP A 115 -23.28 1.02 -47.70
N SER A 116 -22.36 0.49 -48.53
CA SER A 116 -21.28 -0.51 -48.48
C SER A 116 -20.54 -0.44 -49.85
N HIS A 117 -19.25 -0.83 -49.89
CA HIS A 117 -18.34 -1.22 -50.99
C HIS A 117 -18.57 -0.87 -52.49
N ASP A 118 -17.47 -0.46 -53.17
CA ASP A 118 -16.83 -1.20 -54.30
C ASP A 118 -15.43 -0.59 -54.62
N GLY A 119 -14.36 -1.30 -55.04
CA GLY A 119 -14.20 -2.71 -55.37
C GLY A 119 -12.73 -3.17 -55.46
N ASN A 120 -12.53 -4.44 -55.04
CA ASN A 120 -11.72 -5.57 -55.57
C ASN A 120 -10.27 -5.41 -56.07
N ALA A 121 -9.34 -6.37 -55.97
CA ALA A 121 -9.12 -7.66 -55.27
C ALA A 121 -7.79 -8.23 -55.88
N ARG A 122 -6.83 -8.86 -55.16
CA ARG A 122 -6.65 -10.33 -54.94
C ARG A 122 -5.22 -10.52 -54.33
N ILE A 123 -5.00 -11.15 -53.16
CA ILE A 123 -4.74 -12.59 -52.86
C ILE A 123 -3.52 -13.16 -53.67
N ARG A 124 -2.41 -13.74 -53.15
CA ARG A 124 -2.19 -14.81 -52.13
C ARG A 124 -0.70 -15.00 -51.73
N LEU A 125 -0.49 -15.37 -50.46
CA LEU A 125 0.49 -16.25 -49.73
C LEU A 125 1.79 -16.88 -50.36
N VAL A 126 2.91 -16.67 -49.64
CA VAL A 126 4.08 -17.53 -49.21
C VAL A 126 4.96 -18.33 -50.21
N GLY A 127 6.30 -18.20 -50.06
CA GLY A 127 7.33 -19.19 -50.46
C GLY A 127 8.76 -18.62 -50.51
N SER A 128 9.78 -19.41 -50.16
CA SER A 128 11.14 -19.06 -49.68
C SER A 128 12.29 -19.05 -50.72
N ASP A 129 13.46 -18.58 -50.23
CA ASP A 129 14.86 -18.93 -50.59
C ASP A 129 15.68 -18.07 -51.60
N SER A 130 16.79 -17.54 -51.07
CA SER A 130 17.96 -16.83 -51.65
C SER A 130 18.81 -17.75 -52.59
N PRO A 131 19.94 -17.34 -53.25
CA PRO A 131 20.83 -16.17 -53.04
C PRO A 131 21.54 -15.52 -54.28
N ASN A 132 22.28 -14.42 -54.01
CA ASN A 132 23.48 -13.87 -54.69
C ASN A 132 23.52 -13.56 -56.22
N GLY A 133 23.87 -12.31 -56.56
CA GLY A 133 24.30 -11.90 -57.90
C GLY A 133 24.74 -10.43 -58.04
N LEU A 134 26.06 -10.22 -58.00
CA LEU A 134 26.94 -9.04 -58.15
C LEU A 134 26.67 -7.96 -59.25
N GLN A 135 27.15 -6.73 -58.93
CA GLN A 135 27.85 -5.71 -59.79
C GLN A 135 27.03 -4.88 -60.82
N SER A 136 27.34 -3.64 -61.25
CA SER A 136 28.30 -2.53 -60.92
C SER A 136 28.09 -1.37 -61.96
N ARG A 137 28.66 -0.16 -61.70
CA ARG A 137 29.09 0.95 -62.64
C ARG A 137 28.02 1.92 -63.18
N THR A 138 28.19 3.25 -63.40
CA THR A 138 29.28 4.31 -63.39
C THR A 138 28.57 5.70 -63.67
N ILE A 139 28.78 6.86 -63.01
CA ILE A 139 29.81 7.97 -63.11
C ILE A 139 29.94 8.62 -64.54
N PRO A 140 30.18 9.95 -64.82
CA PRO A 140 29.65 11.28 -64.33
C PRO A 140 29.64 12.48 -65.40
N MET A 141 29.13 13.69 -65.01
CA MET A 141 29.63 15.11 -65.29
C MET A 141 29.84 15.68 -66.75
N PRO A 142 30.10 17.01 -67.03
CA PRO A 142 29.93 18.30 -66.29
C PRO A 142 29.60 19.63 -67.11
N SER A 143 29.36 20.73 -66.36
CA SER A 143 29.79 22.18 -66.45
C SER A 143 29.63 23.13 -67.67
N GLU A 144 28.91 24.25 -67.37
CA GLU A 144 29.11 25.70 -67.68
C GLU A 144 29.52 26.23 -69.08
N LEU A 145 28.81 27.30 -69.55
CA LEU A 145 29.36 28.58 -70.08
C LEU A 145 28.24 29.55 -70.58
N ARG A 146 27.98 30.64 -69.80
CA ARG A 146 27.82 32.10 -70.12
C ARG A 146 27.15 32.62 -71.44
N PRO A 147 26.91 33.95 -71.64
CA PRO A 147 26.53 35.09 -70.74
C PRO A 147 25.51 36.11 -71.38
N GLY A 148 25.07 37.14 -70.64
CA GLY A 148 25.15 38.53 -71.14
C GLY A 148 23.93 39.48 -71.13
N SER A 149 24.16 40.68 -70.56
CA SER A 149 23.63 42.03 -70.88
C SER A 149 22.39 42.55 -70.12
N ARG A 150 22.46 43.51 -69.18
CA ARG A 150 22.76 44.98 -69.19
C ARG A 150 21.49 45.85 -69.41
N GLY A 151 21.16 46.73 -68.44
CA GLY A 151 20.46 48.01 -68.67
C GLY A 151 19.11 48.25 -67.95
N SER A 152 19.11 49.20 -67.00
CA SER A 152 17.99 49.88 -66.29
C SER A 152 17.34 51.01 -67.13
N PRO A 153 16.44 51.94 -66.65
CA PRO A 153 15.48 52.01 -65.51
C PRO A 153 14.04 52.60 -65.81
N THR A 154 13.07 52.46 -64.87
CA THR A 154 11.91 53.37 -64.51
C THR A 154 10.72 53.63 -65.50
N PRO A 155 9.56 54.23 -65.11
CA PRO A 155 8.71 54.22 -63.87
C PRO A 155 7.14 54.21 -64.11
N ILE A 156 6.33 54.37 -63.03
CA ILE A 156 4.90 54.82 -62.94
C ILE A 156 3.82 53.71 -63.05
N ASP A 157 3.30 53.18 -61.93
CA ASP A 157 2.17 53.59 -61.05
C ASP A 157 0.86 52.86 -61.38
N VAL A 158 0.49 51.86 -60.59
CA VAL A 158 -0.51 51.86 -59.48
C VAL A 158 -1.79 51.16 -59.92
N ALA A 159 -1.98 49.93 -59.42
CA ALA A 159 -3.30 49.37 -59.14
C ALA A 159 -3.13 48.26 -58.10
N ASP A 160 -3.27 48.67 -56.84
CA ASP A 160 -3.89 47.96 -55.72
C ASP A 160 -4.06 46.43 -55.85
N GLU A 161 -3.13 45.67 -55.27
CA GLU A 161 -3.43 44.32 -54.77
C GLU A 161 -3.17 44.32 -53.25
N THR A 162 -4.27 44.36 -52.52
CA THR A 162 -4.35 44.02 -51.10
C THR A 162 -3.85 42.59 -50.88
N ALA A 163 -2.54 42.41 -50.74
CA ALA A 163 -1.97 41.21 -50.17
C ALA A 163 -2.35 41.19 -48.69
N THR A 164 -3.41 40.45 -48.35
CA THR A 164 -3.71 40.06 -46.97
C THR A 164 -2.43 39.46 -46.37
N ALA A 165 -1.75 40.23 -45.51
CA ALA A 165 -0.62 39.73 -44.75
C ALA A 165 -1.11 38.51 -43.97
N LYS A 166 -0.61 37.31 -44.31
CA LYS A 166 -0.82 36.13 -43.47
C LYS A 166 -0.45 36.53 -42.04
N PRO A 167 -1.29 36.27 -41.03
CA PRO A 167 -0.94 36.63 -39.67
C PRO A 167 0.41 35.99 -39.38
N LYS A 168 1.39 36.78 -38.93
CA LYS A 168 2.64 36.21 -38.42
C LYS A 168 2.24 35.26 -37.31
N VAL A 169 2.28 33.96 -37.59
CA VAL A 169 2.07 32.93 -36.57
C VAL A 169 3.20 33.16 -35.59
N PHE A 170 2.88 33.79 -34.46
CA PHE A 170 3.82 34.00 -33.40
C PHE A 170 4.18 32.61 -32.87
N ASP A 171 5.36 32.13 -33.25
CA ASP A 171 5.90 30.88 -32.72
C ASP A 171 6.31 31.15 -31.27
N PHE A 172 5.31 31.03 -30.39
CA PHE A 172 5.45 31.23 -28.95
C PHE A 172 6.65 30.44 -28.41
N TRP A 173 6.81 29.20 -28.86
CA TRP A 173 7.92 28.36 -28.43
C TRP A 173 9.26 28.82 -29.01
N GLY A 174 9.33 29.11 -30.31
CA GLY A 174 10.54 29.63 -30.95
C GLY A 174 11.02 30.96 -30.37
N SER A 175 10.08 31.80 -29.91
CA SER A 175 10.36 33.11 -29.30
C SER A 175 10.75 33.06 -27.82
N LEU A 176 10.53 31.92 -27.15
CA LEU A 176 10.83 31.77 -25.73
C LEU A 176 12.36 31.64 -25.51
N PRO A 177 12.95 32.32 -24.52
CA PRO A 177 14.34 32.07 -24.10
C PRO A 177 14.55 30.60 -23.71
N ASP A 178 15.76 30.09 -23.96
CA ASP A 178 16.06 28.67 -23.68
C ASP A 178 15.97 28.33 -22.19
N GLU A 179 16.21 29.29 -21.28
CA GLU A 179 16.01 29.13 -19.83
C GLU A 179 14.55 28.81 -19.48
N LEU A 180 13.60 29.62 -19.99
CA LEU A 180 12.17 29.38 -19.74
C LEU A 180 11.68 28.09 -20.39
N LYS A 181 12.25 27.69 -21.53
CA LYS A 181 11.95 26.40 -22.13
C LYS A 181 12.41 25.25 -21.22
N MET A 182 13.58 25.37 -20.60
CA MET A 182 14.12 24.37 -19.67
C MET A 182 13.29 24.30 -18.38
N ASP A 183 12.79 25.44 -17.89
CA ASP A 183 11.84 25.48 -16.77
C ASP A 183 10.54 24.73 -17.09
N VAL A 184 10.03 24.88 -18.32
CA VAL A 184 8.87 24.10 -18.78
C VAL A 184 9.18 22.60 -18.78
N PHE A 185 10.38 22.18 -19.21
CA PHE A 185 10.78 20.77 -19.16
C PHE A 185 10.98 20.24 -17.74
N HIS A 186 11.42 21.06 -16.79
CA HIS A 186 11.54 20.68 -15.37
C HIS A 186 10.20 20.31 -14.71
N LEU A 187 9.09 20.85 -15.23
CA LEU A 187 7.74 20.54 -14.75
C LEU A 187 7.19 19.23 -15.30
N LEU A 188 7.82 18.65 -16.33
CA LEU A 188 7.36 17.42 -16.97
C LEU A 188 7.93 16.19 -16.28
N THR A 189 7.18 15.10 -16.32
CA THR A 189 7.68 13.81 -15.84
C THR A 189 8.74 13.25 -16.80
N PRO A 190 9.71 12.45 -16.34
CA PRO A 190 10.72 11.82 -17.21
C PRO A 190 10.13 11.06 -18.41
N LYS A 191 8.97 10.44 -18.23
CA LYS A 191 8.22 9.77 -19.31
C LYS A 191 7.73 10.75 -20.37
N GLU A 192 7.25 11.91 -19.96
CA GLU A 192 6.81 12.98 -20.87
C GLU A 192 8.00 13.61 -21.59
N ILE A 193 9.13 13.83 -20.90
CA ILE A 193 10.37 14.34 -21.51
C ILE A 193 10.85 13.39 -22.62
N VAL A 194 10.86 12.07 -22.37
CA VAL A 194 11.22 11.08 -23.41
C VAL A 194 10.24 11.11 -24.59
N ARG A 195 8.94 11.31 -24.36
CA ARG A 195 7.96 11.49 -25.46
C ARG A 195 8.20 12.78 -26.25
N CYS A 196 8.55 13.86 -25.57
CA CYS A 196 8.88 15.16 -26.16
C CYS A 196 10.10 15.10 -27.09
N SER A 197 11.03 14.15 -26.85
CA SER A 197 12.19 13.95 -27.72
C SER A 197 11.83 13.62 -29.17
N GLY A 198 10.62 13.11 -29.45
CA GLY A 198 10.14 12.79 -30.79
C GLY A 198 9.57 13.98 -31.59
N VAL A 199 9.43 15.16 -30.98
CA VAL A 199 8.73 16.31 -31.59
C VAL A 199 9.60 17.06 -32.61
N SER A 200 10.85 17.34 -32.26
CA SER A 200 11.78 18.13 -33.10
C SER A 200 13.23 17.83 -32.71
N LYS A 201 14.18 18.06 -33.61
CA LYS A 201 15.63 17.97 -33.31
C LYS A 201 16.05 18.94 -32.21
N ALA A 202 15.44 20.12 -32.13
CA ALA A 202 15.71 21.08 -31.07
C ALA A 202 15.22 20.54 -29.71
N TRP A 203 13.98 20.05 -29.66
CA TRP A 203 13.40 19.42 -28.47
C TRP A 203 14.19 18.19 -28.04
N TYR A 204 14.64 17.36 -28.98
CA TYR A 204 15.51 16.23 -28.69
C TYR A 204 16.79 16.66 -27.97
N LYS A 205 17.46 17.72 -28.44
CA LYS A 205 18.66 18.24 -27.78
C LYS A 205 18.37 18.76 -26.37
N MET A 206 17.23 19.43 -26.18
CA MET A 206 16.81 19.96 -24.87
C MET A 206 16.42 18.85 -23.88
N CYS A 207 15.68 17.83 -24.35
CA CYS A 207 15.25 16.70 -23.52
C CYS A 207 16.43 15.89 -22.96
N PHE A 208 17.57 15.87 -23.66
CA PHE A 208 18.80 15.22 -23.23
C PHE A 208 19.88 16.22 -22.78
N ASP A 209 19.46 17.40 -22.32
CA ASP A 209 20.35 18.31 -21.63
C ASP A 209 20.56 17.87 -20.17
N GLY A 210 21.80 17.93 -19.69
CA GLY A 210 22.18 17.40 -18.37
C GLY A 210 21.51 18.11 -17.20
N GLN A 211 21.08 19.36 -17.36
CA GLN A 211 20.43 20.13 -16.29
C GLN A 211 19.08 19.52 -15.87
N LEU A 212 18.37 18.87 -16.80
CA LEU A 212 17.08 18.21 -16.50
C LEU A 212 17.26 16.96 -15.63
N TRP A 213 18.46 16.38 -15.62
CA TRP A 213 18.73 15.06 -15.05
C TRP A 213 19.56 15.13 -13.77
N THR A 214 19.38 16.20 -12.98
CA THR A 214 20.03 16.35 -11.66
C THR A 214 19.56 15.30 -10.66
N ASN A 215 18.27 14.96 -10.70
CA ASN A 215 17.65 13.86 -9.96
C ASN A 215 17.07 12.83 -10.94
N VAL A 216 17.68 11.66 -10.99
CA VAL A 216 17.24 10.53 -11.81
C VAL A 216 16.68 9.45 -10.90
N ASP A 217 15.40 9.60 -10.52
CA ASP A 217 14.65 8.56 -9.82
C ASP A 217 13.84 7.70 -10.79
N THR A 218 14.32 6.49 -11.04
CA THR A 218 13.69 5.54 -11.97
C THR A 218 12.56 4.72 -11.36
N SER A 219 12.34 4.79 -10.05
CA SER A 219 11.40 3.92 -9.34
C SER A 219 9.97 3.96 -9.91
N THR A 220 9.57 5.13 -10.43
CA THR A 220 8.23 5.36 -10.97
C THR A 220 8.05 4.90 -12.43
N TYR A 221 9.13 4.79 -13.21
CA TYR A 221 9.05 4.58 -14.67
C TYR A 221 10.00 3.52 -15.23
N TYR A 222 10.75 2.79 -14.41
CA TYR A 222 11.72 1.79 -14.90
C TYR A 222 11.09 0.71 -15.80
N ARG A 223 9.78 0.43 -15.66
CA ARG A 223 9.05 -0.52 -16.53
C ARG A 223 8.60 0.07 -17.86
N ASP A 224 8.49 1.39 -17.93
CA ASP A 224 7.93 2.11 -19.07
C ASP A 224 9.01 2.59 -20.05
N ILE A 225 10.22 2.84 -19.56
CA ILE A 225 11.34 3.36 -20.35
C ILE A 225 12.33 2.22 -20.66
N PRO A 226 12.70 2.00 -21.93
CA PRO A 226 13.66 0.97 -22.30
C PRO A 226 15.07 1.28 -21.80
N SER A 227 15.86 0.24 -21.55
CA SER A 227 17.21 0.35 -20.98
C SER A 227 18.16 1.24 -21.79
N ASP A 228 18.07 1.24 -23.13
CA ASP A 228 18.89 2.09 -24.00
C ASP A 228 18.67 3.59 -23.75
N VAL A 229 17.41 3.99 -23.55
CA VAL A 229 17.06 5.38 -23.28
C VAL A 229 17.48 5.76 -21.87
N LEU A 230 17.35 4.84 -20.91
CA LEU A 230 17.79 5.08 -19.54
C LEU A 230 19.31 5.32 -19.47
N VAL A 231 20.11 4.54 -20.18
CA VAL A 231 21.56 4.79 -20.23
C VAL A 231 21.87 6.12 -20.92
N LYS A 232 21.14 6.49 -21.98
CA LYS A 232 21.28 7.81 -22.61
C LYS A 232 20.94 8.95 -21.65
N ILE A 233 19.91 8.81 -20.83
CA ILE A 233 19.54 9.79 -19.80
C ILE A 233 20.68 9.94 -18.79
N ILE A 234 21.21 8.83 -18.27
CA ILE A 234 22.30 8.88 -17.29
C ILE A 234 23.56 9.50 -17.92
N LYS A 235 23.88 9.15 -19.17
CA LYS A 235 25.00 9.74 -19.92
C LYS A 235 24.80 11.24 -20.20
N ALA A 236 23.56 11.65 -20.48
CA ALA A 236 23.19 13.05 -20.70
C ALA A 236 23.32 13.88 -19.42
N GLY A 237 22.86 13.33 -18.28
CA GLY A 237 23.04 13.95 -16.96
C GLY A 237 24.51 14.07 -16.58
N GLY A 238 25.29 13.01 -16.78
CA GLY A 238 26.74 12.98 -16.54
C GLY A 238 27.15 13.62 -15.21
N PRO A 239 27.90 14.74 -15.21
CA PRO A 239 28.40 15.37 -13.98
C PRO A 239 27.33 16.14 -13.19
N PHE A 240 26.14 16.38 -13.76
CA PHE A 240 25.03 17.08 -13.10
C PHE A 240 24.18 16.15 -12.23
N VAL A 241 24.32 14.83 -12.38
CA VAL A 241 23.56 13.85 -11.59
C VAL A 241 24.04 13.89 -10.13
N HIS A 242 23.15 14.31 -9.23
CA HIS A 242 23.37 14.32 -7.79
C HIS A 242 22.60 13.22 -7.07
N ASP A 243 21.40 12.91 -7.52
CA ASP A 243 20.58 11.81 -7.01
C ASP A 243 20.37 10.78 -8.11
N LEU A 244 20.95 9.59 -7.93
CA LEU A 244 20.85 8.48 -8.85
C LEU A 244 20.17 7.30 -8.16
N ASN A 245 18.87 7.15 -8.41
CA ASN A 245 18.08 6.05 -7.91
C ASN A 245 17.66 5.11 -9.05
N LEU A 246 18.33 3.97 -9.12
CA LEU A 246 18.12 2.95 -10.13
C LEU A 246 17.29 1.77 -9.62
N ARG A 247 16.57 1.91 -8.49
CA ARG A 247 15.86 0.82 -7.83
C ARG A 247 15.01 -0.03 -8.78
N GLY A 248 15.21 -1.35 -8.71
CA GLY A 248 14.46 -2.34 -9.50
C GLY A 248 14.80 -2.38 -11.00
N CYS A 249 15.84 -1.67 -11.46
CA CYS A 249 16.26 -1.66 -12.86
C CYS A 249 16.99 -2.95 -13.28
N ILE A 250 16.28 -4.06 -13.35
CA ILE A 250 16.82 -5.37 -13.79
C ILE A 250 17.28 -5.31 -15.26
N GLN A 251 16.63 -4.48 -16.07
CA GLN A 251 16.90 -4.30 -17.50
C GLN A 251 18.28 -3.73 -17.84
N LEU A 252 18.98 -3.14 -16.86
CA LEU A 252 20.31 -2.56 -17.08
C LEU A 252 21.44 -3.60 -16.99
N ARG A 253 21.15 -4.86 -16.62
CA ARG A 253 22.17 -5.89 -16.39
C ARG A 253 23.21 -6.00 -17.52
N ASP A 254 22.74 -6.25 -18.74
CA ASP A 254 23.64 -6.46 -19.89
C ASP A 254 24.30 -5.14 -20.33
N LYS A 255 23.67 -4.00 -20.01
CA LYS A 255 24.20 -2.67 -20.29
C LYS A 255 25.33 -2.28 -19.34
N TRP A 256 25.31 -2.77 -18.10
CA TRP A 256 26.41 -2.55 -17.16
C TRP A 256 27.71 -3.19 -17.63
N GLN A 257 27.64 -4.34 -18.30
CA GLN A 257 28.82 -5.02 -18.84
C GLN A 257 29.43 -4.25 -20.02
N LEU A 258 28.60 -3.66 -20.87
CA LEU A 258 29.04 -2.99 -22.09
C LEU A 258 29.39 -1.51 -21.87
N GLU A 259 28.62 -0.81 -21.03
CA GLU A 259 28.68 0.64 -20.90
C GLU A 259 28.91 1.11 -19.46
N GLY A 260 29.04 0.20 -18.49
CA GLY A 260 29.15 0.54 -17.07
C GLY A 260 30.34 1.43 -16.75
N GLU A 261 31.51 1.17 -17.34
CA GLU A 261 32.70 2.01 -17.14
C GLU A 261 32.47 3.45 -17.62
N ASN A 262 31.86 3.60 -18.79
CA ASN A 262 31.54 4.92 -19.35
C ASN A 262 30.53 5.68 -18.47
N ILE A 263 29.50 4.98 -17.96
CA ILE A 263 28.53 5.60 -17.04
C ILE A 263 29.22 6.04 -15.75
N THR A 264 30.09 5.20 -15.17
CA THR A 264 30.83 5.54 -13.95
C THR A 264 31.80 6.71 -14.13
N ASP A 265 32.38 6.85 -15.32
CA ASP A 265 33.29 7.96 -15.61
C ASP A 265 32.56 9.29 -15.83
N LEU A 266 31.33 9.27 -16.34
CA LEU A 266 30.55 10.49 -16.52
C LEU A 266 29.95 11.00 -15.21
N CYS A 267 29.51 10.11 -14.32
CA CYS A 267 28.81 10.47 -13.08
C CYS A 267 29.81 10.57 -11.91
N ARG A 268 30.34 11.77 -11.66
CA ARG A 268 31.38 12.03 -10.64
C ARG A 268 30.92 12.83 -9.41
N ASN A 269 29.72 13.40 -9.44
CA ASN A 269 29.19 14.28 -8.38
C ASN A 269 27.93 13.72 -7.72
N ILE A 270 27.81 12.40 -7.66
CA ILE A 270 26.67 11.74 -7.03
C ILE A 270 26.76 11.95 -5.52
N VAL A 271 25.66 12.39 -4.92
CA VAL A 271 25.47 12.58 -3.48
C VAL A 271 24.59 11.46 -2.91
N LYS A 272 23.53 11.09 -3.64
CA LYS A 272 22.61 10.00 -3.27
C LYS A 272 22.65 8.91 -4.31
N PHE A 273 22.92 7.69 -3.87
CA PHE A 273 23.07 6.54 -4.73
C PHE A 273 22.20 5.38 -4.23
N SER A 274 21.25 4.94 -5.05
CA SER A 274 20.41 3.78 -4.75
C SER A 274 20.40 2.76 -5.89
N LEU A 275 20.73 1.53 -5.55
CA LEU A 275 20.77 0.37 -6.46
C LEU A 275 19.91 -0.80 -5.95
N GLU A 276 18.93 -0.53 -5.09
CA GLU A 276 18.15 -1.58 -4.45
C GLU A 276 17.45 -2.46 -5.50
N GLY A 277 17.61 -3.78 -5.37
CA GLY A 277 16.99 -4.76 -6.29
C GLY A 277 17.55 -4.74 -7.72
N CYS A 278 18.68 -4.08 -7.96
CA CYS A 278 19.39 -4.15 -9.24
C CYS A 278 20.28 -5.41 -9.33
N ARG A 279 20.63 -5.82 -10.54
CA ARG A 279 21.64 -6.86 -10.77
C ARG A 279 22.84 -6.24 -11.46
N ILE A 280 23.80 -5.79 -10.66
CA ILE A 280 24.99 -5.05 -11.11
C ILE A 280 26.24 -5.84 -10.74
N ASP A 281 27.19 -5.84 -11.66
CA ASP A 281 28.48 -6.48 -11.47
C ASP A 281 29.31 -5.77 -10.39
N LYS A 282 30.06 -6.56 -9.62
CA LYS A 282 30.86 -6.10 -8.49
C LYS A 282 31.84 -4.98 -8.87
N THR A 283 32.47 -5.08 -10.04
CA THR A 283 33.44 -4.10 -10.54
C THR A 283 32.81 -2.74 -10.80
N ALA A 284 31.63 -2.71 -11.43
CA ALA A 284 30.91 -1.47 -11.70
C ALA A 284 30.54 -0.75 -10.39
N VAL A 285 30.04 -1.48 -9.37
CA VAL A 285 29.74 -0.89 -8.06
C VAL A 285 31.01 -0.32 -7.41
N HIS A 286 32.12 -1.06 -7.42
CA HIS A 286 33.39 -0.57 -6.89
C HIS A 286 33.86 0.72 -7.58
N TYR A 287 33.73 0.81 -8.92
CA TYR A 287 34.10 2.02 -9.66
C TYR A 287 33.21 3.20 -9.30
N PHE A 288 31.88 3.03 -9.18
CA PHE A 288 30.98 4.09 -8.71
C PHE A 288 31.41 4.65 -7.35
N LEU A 289 31.68 3.76 -6.40
CA LEU A 289 32.06 4.13 -5.04
C LEU A 289 33.43 4.83 -5.00
N LEU A 290 34.38 4.41 -5.84
CA LEU A 290 35.72 5.00 -5.91
C LEU A 290 35.71 6.40 -6.55
N ARG A 291 34.84 6.63 -7.54
CA ARG A 291 34.81 7.87 -8.32
C ARG A 291 33.99 9.00 -7.68
N ASN A 292 33.14 8.68 -6.70
CA ASN A 292 32.22 9.64 -6.09
C ASN A 292 32.55 9.89 -4.60
N PRO A 293 33.44 10.83 -4.27
CA PRO A 293 33.85 11.09 -2.88
C PRO A 293 32.84 11.90 -2.06
N ARG A 294 31.81 12.46 -2.71
CA ARG A 294 30.76 13.29 -2.08
C ARG A 294 29.50 12.50 -1.73
N LEU A 295 29.58 11.17 -1.69
CA LEU A 295 28.44 10.33 -1.36
C LEU A 295 28.05 10.53 0.12
N GLU A 296 26.79 10.91 0.32
CA GLU A 296 26.16 11.08 1.64
C GLU A 296 25.14 9.98 1.92
N TYR A 297 24.47 9.47 0.88
CA TYR A 297 23.46 8.41 0.96
C TYR A 297 23.82 7.26 0.02
N ILE A 298 23.96 6.07 0.58
CA ILE A 298 24.20 4.83 -0.18
C ILE A 298 23.14 3.80 0.22
N ASN A 299 22.34 3.35 -0.74
CA ASN A 299 21.43 2.23 -0.58
C ASN A 299 21.75 1.14 -1.61
N VAL A 300 22.34 0.05 -1.12
CA VAL A 300 22.73 -1.12 -1.91
C VAL A 300 22.04 -2.39 -1.40
N SER A 301 20.85 -2.23 -0.79
CA SER A 301 20.12 -3.35 -0.20
C SER A 301 19.75 -4.42 -1.24
N GLY A 302 19.90 -5.69 -0.84
CA GLY A 302 19.62 -6.85 -1.68
C GLY A 302 20.65 -7.12 -2.78
N LEU A 303 21.80 -6.43 -2.77
CA LEU A 303 22.88 -6.67 -3.73
C LEU A 303 23.87 -7.71 -3.22
N THR A 304 23.80 -8.92 -3.77
CA THR A 304 24.76 -10.00 -3.47
C THR A 304 26.18 -9.73 -4.00
N SER A 305 26.34 -8.78 -4.93
CA SER A 305 27.66 -8.41 -5.48
C SER A 305 28.47 -7.52 -4.53
N VAL A 306 27.83 -6.91 -3.54
CA VAL A 306 28.47 -6.06 -2.53
C VAL A 306 29.08 -6.93 -1.45
N THR A 307 30.38 -6.78 -1.23
CA THR A 307 31.11 -7.53 -0.19
C THR A 307 31.94 -6.60 0.69
N ASN A 308 32.63 -7.14 1.69
CA ASN A 308 33.57 -6.39 2.54
C ASN A 308 34.65 -5.60 1.78
N SER A 309 34.95 -5.94 0.53
CA SER A 309 35.83 -5.12 -0.33
C SER A 309 35.20 -3.80 -0.72
N ALA A 310 33.89 -3.79 -1.00
CA ALA A 310 33.15 -2.56 -1.26
C ALA A 310 33.11 -1.69 -0.01
N MET A 311 32.89 -2.27 1.18
CA MET A 311 32.93 -1.54 2.44
C MET A 311 34.31 -0.88 2.69
N LYS A 312 35.40 -1.57 2.33
CA LYS A 312 36.75 -0.99 2.36
C LYS A 312 36.88 0.21 1.43
N ILE A 313 36.31 0.14 0.22
CA ILE A 313 36.33 1.26 -0.73
C ILE A 313 35.51 2.43 -0.19
N ILE A 314 34.30 2.19 0.33
CA ILE A 314 33.46 3.23 0.95
C ILE A 314 34.23 3.93 2.07
N ALA A 315 34.83 3.17 2.97
CA ALA A 315 35.63 3.72 4.06
C ALA A 315 36.81 4.58 3.58
N GLN A 316 37.39 4.29 2.41
CA GLN A 316 38.52 5.05 1.86
C GLN A 316 38.09 6.26 1.02
N SER A 317 36.94 6.17 0.35
CA SER A 317 36.54 7.14 -0.68
C SER A 317 35.42 8.08 -0.23
N CYS A 318 34.57 7.69 0.73
CA CYS A 318 33.33 8.39 1.09
C CYS A 318 33.33 8.85 2.57
N PRO A 319 34.08 9.89 2.95
CA PRO A 319 34.16 10.33 4.34
C PRO A 319 32.89 11.06 4.84
N TYR A 320 32.09 11.62 3.93
CA TYR A 320 30.88 12.40 4.25
C TYR A 320 29.60 11.55 4.36
N LEU A 321 29.74 10.22 4.40
CA LEU A 321 28.60 9.31 4.44
C LEU A 321 27.74 9.53 5.70
N GLU A 322 26.46 9.82 5.50
CA GLU A 322 25.47 9.98 6.58
C GLU A 322 24.55 8.77 6.71
N ILE A 323 24.14 8.18 5.57
CA ILE A 323 23.15 7.11 5.51
C ILE A 323 23.71 5.93 4.69
N LEU A 324 23.76 4.76 5.31
CA LEU A 324 24.19 3.53 4.67
C LEU A 324 23.15 2.43 4.88
N ASN A 325 22.57 1.95 3.79
CA ASN A 325 21.72 0.76 3.78
C ASN A 325 22.38 -0.37 2.99
N ILE A 326 22.76 -1.42 3.71
CA ILE A 326 23.35 -2.66 3.19
C ILE A 326 22.52 -3.89 3.59
N SER A 327 21.25 -3.70 3.92
CA SER A 327 20.37 -4.78 4.36
C SER A 327 20.25 -5.87 3.29
N TRP A 328 20.23 -7.15 3.68
CA TRP A 328 20.18 -8.31 2.79
C TRP A 328 21.41 -8.48 1.88
N CYS A 329 22.58 -7.97 2.30
CA CYS A 329 23.85 -8.17 1.60
C CYS A 329 24.68 -9.27 2.28
N THR A 330 24.47 -10.52 1.88
CA THR A 330 25.10 -11.72 2.49
C THR A 330 26.63 -11.74 2.42
N GLY A 331 27.25 -10.98 1.49
CA GLY A 331 28.70 -10.88 1.35
C GLY A 331 29.38 -9.86 2.26
N VAL A 332 28.60 -9.13 3.08
CA VAL A 332 29.10 -8.14 4.04
C VAL A 332 29.02 -8.72 5.45
N THR A 333 30.04 -8.43 6.26
CA THR A 333 30.06 -8.79 7.68
C THR A 333 30.37 -7.56 8.52
N THR A 334 30.19 -7.65 9.83
CA THR A 334 30.49 -6.57 10.78
C THR A 334 31.94 -6.09 10.73
N ALA A 335 32.90 -6.93 10.32
CA ALA A 335 34.28 -6.52 10.07
C ALA A 335 34.41 -5.42 9.00
N GLY A 336 33.56 -5.45 7.97
CA GLY A 336 33.46 -4.40 6.96
C GLY A 336 32.84 -3.13 7.52
N LEU A 337 31.76 -3.27 8.29
CA LEU A 337 31.06 -2.16 8.95
C LEU A 337 31.94 -1.45 9.97
N LYS A 338 32.75 -2.19 10.74
CA LYS A 338 33.73 -1.64 11.69
C LYS A 338 34.69 -0.66 11.02
N ARG A 339 35.10 -0.92 9.78
CA ARG A 339 35.97 -0.01 9.01
C ARG A 339 35.23 1.27 8.62
N ILE A 340 33.95 1.17 8.30
CA ILE A 340 33.11 2.32 7.95
C ILE A 340 32.90 3.20 9.17
N LEU A 341 32.56 2.62 10.32
CA LEU A 341 32.39 3.38 11.57
C LEU A 341 33.65 4.16 11.97
N LYS A 342 34.83 3.59 11.68
CA LYS A 342 36.13 4.25 11.90
C LYS A 342 36.42 5.39 10.93
N ALA A 343 36.00 5.26 9.68
CA ALA A 343 36.39 6.19 8.61
C ALA A 343 35.35 7.28 8.31
N CYS A 344 34.06 7.02 8.58
CA CYS A 344 32.94 7.91 8.27
C CYS A 344 32.41 8.54 9.57
N PRO A 345 32.85 9.75 9.95
CA PRO A 345 32.48 10.33 11.24
C PRO A 345 31.03 10.83 11.32
N ASN A 346 30.40 11.11 10.17
CA ASN A 346 29.08 11.73 10.09
C ASN A 346 27.94 10.72 9.93
N ILE A 347 28.20 9.43 10.06
CA ILE A 347 27.18 8.40 9.89
C ILE A 347 26.12 8.50 10.99
N LYS A 348 24.86 8.62 10.57
CA LYS A 348 23.67 8.78 11.42
C LYS A 348 22.67 7.63 11.25
N ASP A 349 22.51 7.09 10.05
CA ASP A 349 21.56 6.00 9.75
C ASP A 349 22.32 4.81 9.16
N LEU A 350 22.38 3.72 9.93
CA LEU A 350 22.99 2.46 9.52
C LEU A 350 21.94 1.37 9.50
N ARG A 351 21.73 0.76 8.32
CA ARG A 351 20.81 -0.37 8.14
C ARG A 351 21.55 -1.58 7.61
N ALA A 352 21.52 -2.63 8.41
CA ALA A 352 22.32 -3.82 8.27
C ALA A 352 21.51 -5.07 8.65
N SER A 353 20.27 -5.17 8.15
CA SER A 353 19.45 -6.37 8.38
C SER A 353 20.02 -7.57 7.64
N GLU A 354 19.92 -8.76 8.25
CA GLU A 354 20.36 -10.05 7.68
C GLU A 354 21.86 -10.07 7.32
N ILE A 355 22.66 -9.56 8.24
CA ILE A 355 24.12 -9.59 8.21
C ILE A 355 24.63 -10.36 9.43
N HIS A 356 25.67 -11.15 9.23
CA HIS A 356 26.30 -11.95 10.29
C HIS A 356 27.49 -11.22 10.94
N GLY A 357 27.78 -11.60 12.18
CA GLY A 357 28.92 -11.10 12.96
C GLY A 357 28.55 -10.03 14.00
N PHE A 358 27.27 -9.85 14.32
CA PHE A 358 26.83 -8.91 15.37
C PHE A 358 27.12 -9.42 16.78
N ASP A 359 27.59 -10.66 16.90
CA ASP A 359 28.18 -11.29 18.09
C ASP A 359 29.61 -10.80 18.40
N ASP A 360 30.24 -10.01 17.52
CA ASP A 360 31.58 -9.47 17.72
C ASP A 360 31.57 -8.27 18.69
N GLU A 361 32.04 -8.52 19.92
CA GLU A 361 32.26 -7.50 20.96
C GLU A 361 33.09 -6.31 20.48
N SER A 362 34.05 -6.56 19.57
CA SER A 362 34.95 -5.53 19.07
C SER A 362 34.27 -4.57 18.10
N PHE A 363 33.19 -5.00 17.46
CA PHE A 363 32.31 -4.15 16.65
C PHE A 363 31.33 -3.39 17.55
N ALA A 364 30.74 -4.07 18.54
CA ALA A 364 29.87 -3.45 19.54
C ALA A 364 30.56 -2.27 20.27
N LEU A 365 31.83 -2.44 20.66
CA LEU A 365 32.63 -1.38 21.28
C LEU A 365 32.85 -0.18 20.36
N GLU A 366 32.99 -0.40 19.06
CA GLU A 366 33.15 0.68 18.09
C GLU A 366 31.86 1.50 17.97
N LEU A 367 30.69 0.83 17.95
CA LEU A 367 29.39 1.49 17.99
C LEU A 367 29.23 2.34 19.26
N PHE A 368 29.61 1.78 20.41
CA PHE A 368 29.60 2.50 21.69
C PHE A 368 30.51 3.74 21.69
N THR A 369 31.73 3.61 21.17
CA THR A 369 32.71 4.70 21.17
C THR A 369 32.29 5.84 20.24
N ARG A 370 31.73 5.50 19.07
CA ARG A 370 31.34 6.52 18.07
C ARG A 370 30.11 7.32 18.49
N ASN A 371 29.07 6.67 19.03
CA ASN A 371 27.83 7.30 19.48
C ASN A 371 27.25 8.39 18.53
N THR A 372 27.40 8.22 17.22
CA THR A 372 26.90 9.18 16.21
C THR A 372 25.57 8.78 15.60
N LEU A 373 25.21 7.51 15.72
CA LEU A 373 24.04 6.93 15.08
C LEU A 373 22.75 7.38 15.75
N GLU A 374 21.81 7.84 14.92
CA GLU A 374 20.43 8.14 15.31
C GLU A 374 19.47 7.02 14.89
N ARG A 375 19.79 6.28 13.83
CA ARG A 375 19.03 5.11 13.40
C ARG A 375 19.96 3.91 13.23
N LEU A 376 19.64 2.82 13.91
CA LEU A 376 20.33 1.54 13.78
C LEU A 376 19.30 0.44 13.52
N VAL A 377 19.41 -0.19 12.37
CA VAL A 377 18.55 -1.32 11.97
C VAL A 377 19.43 -2.55 11.81
N MET A 378 19.23 -3.53 12.68
CA MET A 378 19.96 -4.81 12.69
C MET A 378 19.01 -5.98 12.90
N SER A 379 17.97 -6.04 12.07
CA SER A 379 16.98 -7.12 12.09
C SER A 379 17.55 -8.43 11.52
N ARG A 380 17.11 -9.59 12.02
CA ARG A 380 17.55 -10.93 11.58
C ARG A 380 19.07 -11.13 11.69
N THR A 381 19.66 -10.75 12.82
CA THR A 381 21.10 -10.90 13.07
C THR A 381 21.37 -11.80 14.27
N ASP A 382 22.60 -12.25 14.39
CA ASP A 382 23.18 -13.02 15.50
C ASP A 382 23.55 -12.15 16.72
N LEU A 383 22.74 -11.11 16.99
CA LEU A 383 22.98 -10.20 18.11
C LEU A 383 22.62 -10.87 19.44
N ASN A 384 23.58 -10.92 20.37
CA ASN A 384 23.41 -11.44 21.72
C ASN A 384 23.31 -10.32 22.77
N ASP A 385 22.89 -10.70 23.99
CA ASP A 385 22.73 -9.75 25.11
C ASP A 385 24.01 -9.01 25.47
N GLU A 386 25.15 -9.70 25.49
CA GLU A 386 26.44 -9.10 25.85
C GLU A 386 26.86 -8.02 24.84
N CYS A 387 26.66 -8.27 23.53
CA CYS A 387 26.92 -7.26 22.51
C CYS A 387 25.97 -6.07 22.62
N LEU A 388 24.68 -6.30 22.88
CA LEU A 388 23.73 -5.20 23.09
C LEU A 388 24.11 -4.36 24.32
N LYS A 389 24.49 -5.01 25.43
CA LYS A 389 25.02 -4.34 26.63
C LYS A 389 26.28 -3.55 26.31
N ILE A 390 27.23 -4.08 25.54
CA ILE A 390 28.43 -3.34 25.14
C ILE A 390 28.06 -2.13 24.28
N ILE A 391 27.08 -2.23 23.37
CA ILE A 391 26.63 -1.08 22.55
C ILE A 391 26.05 0.03 23.45
N MET A 392 25.37 -0.33 24.55
CA MET A 392 24.74 0.63 25.47
C MET A 392 25.70 1.15 26.54
N HIS A 393 26.44 0.28 27.21
CA HIS A 393 27.23 0.56 28.41
C HIS A 393 28.74 0.51 28.18
N GLY A 394 29.20 -0.05 27.06
CA GLY A 394 30.61 -0.31 26.81
C GLY A 394 31.14 -1.51 27.61
N ILE A 395 32.46 -1.69 27.61
CA ILE A 395 33.13 -2.79 28.32
C ILE A 395 33.46 -2.33 29.74
N ASN A 396 32.99 -3.09 30.75
CA ASN A 396 33.25 -2.84 32.17
C ASN A 396 32.98 -1.38 32.60
N PRO A 397 31.75 -0.89 32.43
CA PRO A 397 31.39 0.47 32.85
C PRO A 397 31.57 0.64 34.36
N VAL A 398 31.91 1.86 34.77
CA VAL A 398 31.83 2.24 36.19
C VAL A 398 30.36 2.28 36.58
N VAL A 399 29.96 1.47 37.55
CA VAL A 399 28.59 1.40 38.06
C VAL A 399 28.43 2.38 39.23
N ASP A 400 27.36 3.16 39.21
CA ASP A 400 26.93 3.98 40.33
C ASP A 400 26.39 3.09 41.45
N VAL A 401 27.03 3.16 42.61
CA VAL A 401 26.73 2.32 43.79
C VAL A 401 25.31 2.54 44.32
N LEU A 402 24.72 3.72 44.12
CA LEU A 402 23.39 4.03 44.65
C LEU A 402 22.26 3.57 43.72
N SER A 403 22.45 3.72 42.42
CA SER A 403 21.42 3.36 41.43
C SER A 403 21.64 2.00 40.77
N ASP A 404 22.79 1.36 41.02
CA ASP A 404 23.25 0.13 40.36
C ASP A 404 23.24 0.25 38.83
N ARG A 405 23.63 1.43 38.33
CA ARG A 405 23.60 1.77 36.90
C ARG A 405 24.97 2.14 36.35
N PRO A 406 25.29 1.75 35.11
CA PRO A 406 26.51 2.17 34.45
C PRO A 406 26.49 3.67 34.18
N ILE A 407 27.56 4.36 34.56
CA ILE A 407 27.77 5.79 34.30
C ILE A 407 28.32 5.94 32.89
N VAL A 408 27.42 6.09 31.92
CA VAL A 408 27.77 6.22 30.49
C VAL A 408 27.01 7.36 29.83
N PRO A 409 27.57 7.99 28.78
CA PRO A 409 26.85 9.02 28.05
C PRO A 409 25.64 8.40 27.34
N PRO A 410 24.48 9.09 27.33
CA PRO A 410 23.29 8.58 26.67
C PRO A 410 23.55 8.37 25.18
N ARG A 411 22.91 7.36 24.63
CA ARG A 411 22.97 7.03 23.21
C ARG A 411 22.11 7.99 22.42
N ARG A 412 22.56 8.34 21.22
CA ARG A 412 21.82 9.23 20.28
C ARG A 412 20.73 8.52 19.47
N PHE A 413 20.45 7.26 19.77
CA PHE A 413 19.47 6.47 19.02
C PHE A 413 18.05 7.04 19.17
N LYS A 414 17.47 7.42 18.04
CA LYS A 414 16.06 7.75 17.87
C LYS A 414 15.27 6.56 17.35
N HIS A 415 15.87 5.71 16.52
CA HIS A 415 15.22 4.53 15.98
C HIS A 415 16.10 3.30 16.09
N LEU A 416 15.59 2.29 16.77
CA LEU A 416 16.28 1.02 16.97
C LEU A 416 15.38 -0.13 16.51
N ASP A 417 15.90 -0.94 15.60
CA ASP A 417 15.22 -2.13 15.09
C ASP A 417 16.08 -3.36 15.35
N LEU A 418 15.56 -4.21 16.24
CA LEU A 418 16.11 -5.49 16.68
C LEU A 418 15.13 -6.63 16.32
N HIS A 419 14.37 -6.47 15.23
CA HIS A 419 13.39 -7.48 14.81
C HIS A 419 14.08 -8.83 14.54
N GLN A 420 13.50 -9.90 15.09
CA GLN A 420 13.96 -11.27 14.88
C GLN A 420 15.43 -11.51 15.27
N CYS A 421 15.86 -10.91 16.39
CA CYS A 421 17.13 -11.24 17.05
C CYS A 421 16.88 -12.33 18.11
N SER A 422 17.04 -13.60 17.72
CA SER A 422 16.64 -14.77 18.53
C SER A 422 17.42 -14.95 19.82
N ASP A 423 18.66 -14.46 19.88
CA ASP A 423 19.58 -14.66 21.00
C ASP A 423 19.49 -13.55 22.05
N LEU A 424 18.56 -12.60 21.87
CA LEU A 424 18.27 -11.55 22.84
C LEU A 424 17.29 -12.02 23.91
N THR A 425 17.62 -11.74 25.16
CA THR A 425 16.76 -11.96 26.32
C THR A 425 16.43 -10.64 27.01
N ASP A 426 15.62 -10.73 28.07
CA ASP A 426 15.19 -9.57 28.84
C ASP A 426 16.37 -8.76 29.41
N ASP A 427 17.47 -9.42 29.74
CA ASP A 427 18.64 -8.78 30.34
C ASP A 427 19.35 -7.86 29.34
N GLY A 428 19.50 -8.30 28.09
CA GLY A 428 20.04 -7.48 27.00
C GLY A 428 19.16 -6.26 26.72
N VAL A 429 17.84 -6.43 26.61
CA VAL A 429 16.92 -5.32 26.30
C VAL A 429 16.77 -4.34 27.47
N LYS A 430 16.81 -4.81 28.73
CA LYS A 430 16.84 -3.93 29.92
C LYS A 430 18.04 -2.98 29.92
N SER A 431 19.15 -3.34 29.27
CA SER A 431 20.31 -2.45 29.13
C SER A 431 19.99 -1.14 28.38
N LEU A 432 18.95 -1.12 27.54
CA LEU A 432 18.46 0.08 26.86
C LEU A 432 17.87 1.11 27.84
N ALA A 433 17.27 0.65 28.94
CA ALA A 433 16.61 1.53 29.89
C ALA A 433 17.58 2.59 30.43
N TYR A 434 17.11 3.83 30.52
CA TYR A 434 17.89 5.02 30.90
C TYR A 434 19.03 5.45 29.95
N ASN A 435 19.43 4.61 28.98
CA ASN A 435 20.53 4.90 28.07
C ASN A 435 20.07 5.49 26.73
N VAL A 436 18.81 5.30 26.34
CA VAL A 436 18.22 5.86 25.10
C VAL A 436 17.03 6.79 25.38
N PRO A 437 17.24 7.93 26.07
CA PRO A 437 16.13 8.80 26.50
C PRO A 437 15.38 9.47 25.32
N ASP A 438 16.06 9.67 24.19
CA ASP A 438 15.52 10.32 22.99
C ASP A 438 14.97 9.32 21.96
N LEU A 439 14.68 8.08 22.38
CA LEU A 439 14.16 7.04 21.49
C LEU A 439 12.74 7.38 21.02
N GLU A 440 12.56 7.46 19.71
CA GLU A 440 11.28 7.73 19.04
C GLU A 440 10.66 6.45 18.46
N GLY A 441 11.45 5.48 18.02
CA GLY A 441 10.96 4.22 17.46
C GLY A 441 11.72 2.99 17.95
N LEU A 442 10.97 1.98 18.41
CA LEU A 442 11.51 0.71 18.87
C LEU A 442 10.77 -0.45 18.20
N GLN A 443 11.54 -1.35 17.61
CA GLN A 443 11.02 -2.55 16.94
C GLN A 443 11.71 -3.79 17.54
N LEU A 444 10.93 -4.62 18.24
CA LEU A 444 11.35 -5.84 18.94
C LEU A 444 10.58 -7.09 18.46
N SER A 445 9.88 -7.01 17.33
CA SER A 445 9.01 -8.08 16.84
C SER A 445 9.75 -9.40 16.61
N GLN A 446 9.10 -10.54 16.84
CA GLN A 446 9.65 -11.90 16.69
C GLN A 446 10.86 -12.21 17.58
N CYS A 447 10.97 -11.57 18.75
CA CYS A 447 11.96 -11.90 19.77
C CYS A 447 11.33 -12.78 20.86
N ALA A 448 11.25 -14.09 20.60
CA ALA A 448 10.46 -15.06 21.39
C ALA A 448 10.85 -15.15 22.88
N GLU A 449 12.09 -14.83 23.23
CA GLU A 449 12.57 -14.94 24.61
C GLU A 449 12.17 -13.75 25.51
N LEU A 450 11.76 -12.62 24.93
CA LEU A 450 11.44 -11.39 25.66
C LEU A 450 10.07 -11.45 26.35
N SER A 451 10.02 -10.99 27.59
CA SER A 451 8.83 -10.90 28.43
C SER A 451 8.39 -9.46 28.69
N ASP A 452 7.30 -9.27 29.45
CA ASP A 452 6.80 -7.95 29.83
C ASP A 452 7.89 -7.10 30.52
N ASP A 453 8.77 -7.71 31.32
CA ASP A 453 9.72 -6.96 32.15
C ASP A 453 10.76 -6.19 31.32
N SER A 454 11.13 -6.66 30.13
CA SER A 454 12.07 -5.94 29.27
C SER A 454 11.45 -4.75 28.59
N VAL A 455 10.28 -4.92 27.96
CA VAL A 455 9.58 -3.83 27.29
C VAL A 455 9.17 -2.75 28.28
N ILE A 456 8.67 -3.13 29.47
CA ILE A 456 8.30 -2.19 30.53
C ILE A 456 9.49 -1.33 30.95
N ALA A 457 10.65 -1.94 31.21
CA ALA A 457 11.85 -1.21 31.63
C ALA A 457 12.28 -0.13 30.61
N VAL A 458 12.13 -0.41 29.31
CA VAL A 458 12.46 0.57 28.26
C VAL A 458 11.40 1.66 28.16
N VAL A 459 10.12 1.29 28.16
CA VAL A 459 8.99 2.23 28.02
C VAL A 459 8.90 3.23 29.19
N GLU A 460 9.25 2.82 30.41
CA GLU A 460 9.29 3.72 31.57
C GLU A 460 10.31 4.86 31.42
N THR A 461 11.35 4.66 30.60
CA THR A 461 12.50 5.56 30.49
C THR A 461 12.60 6.28 29.15
N THR A 462 11.63 6.10 28.25
CA THR A 462 11.60 6.64 26.88
C THR A 462 10.40 7.57 26.65
N PRO A 463 10.44 8.82 27.16
CA PRO A 463 9.28 9.73 27.14
C PRO A 463 8.86 10.20 25.74
N TYR A 464 9.73 10.08 24.73
CA TYR A 464 9.48 10.54 23.37
C TYR A 464 9.10 9.42 22.40
N LEU A 465 8.83 8.21 22.89
CA LEU A 465 8.50 7.08 22.03
C LEU A 465 7.21 7.36 21.24
N THR A 466 7.31 7.26 19.92
CA THR A 466 6.21 7.51 18.96
C THR A 466 5.81 6.23 18.22
N HIS A 467 6.75 5.32 17.95
CA HIS A 467 6.53 4.06 17.24
C HIS A 467 7.00 2.87 18.08
N LEU A 468 6.11 1.92 18.34
CA LEU A 468 6.43 0.70 19.08
C LEU A 468 5.87 -0.51 18.33
N GLU A 469 6.76 -1.39 17.90
CA GLU A 469 6.41 -2.60 17.17
C GLU A 469 6.82 -3.85 17.98
N LEU A 470 5.81 -4.64 18.35
CA LEU A 470 5.87 -5.82 19.21
C LEU A 470 5.06 -6.95 18.57
N GLU A 471 5.28 -7.22 17.29
CA GLU A 471 4.59 -8.31 16.58
C GLU A 471 5.17 -9.67 16.97
N ASP A 472 4.30 -10.66 17.13
CA ASP A 472 4.64 -12.06 17.36
C ASP A 472 5.54 -12.27 18.60
N MET A 473 5.04 -11.78 19.74
CA MET A 473 5.72 -11.84 21.03
C MET A 473 4.93 -12.72 22.01
N GLU A 474 5.25 -14.01 22.04
CA GLU A 474 4.46 -15.03 22.75
C GLU A 474 4.35 -14.81 24.27
N LYS A 475 5.41 -14.29 24.91
CA LYS A 475 5.46 -14.10 26.37
C LYS A 475 4.88 -12.75 26.85
N LEU A 476 4.51 -11.84 25.95
CA LEU A 476 3.96 -10.54 26.34
C LEU A 476 2.50 -10.63 26.74
N THR A 477 2.13 -9.94 27.81
CA THR A 477 0.76 -9.94 28.35
C THR A 477 0.17 -8.53 28.39
N ASN A 478 -1.07 -8.42 28.86
CA ASN A 478 -1.73 -7.12 29.08
C ASN A 478 -0.97 -6.19 30.04
N ARG A 479 -0.04 -6.72 30.86
CA ARG A 479 0.77 -5.90 31.78
C ARG A 479 1.59 -4.85 31.03
N THR A 480 2.20 -5.22 29.90
CA THR A 480 2.95 -4.28 29.04
C THR A 480 2.07 -3.13 28.55
N LEU A 481 0.86 -3.41 28.06
CA LEU A 481 -0.09 -2.37 27.60
C LEU A 481 -0.55 -1.44 28.73
N VAL A 482 -0.82 -2.01 29.91
CA VAL A 482 -1.21 -1.21 31.08
C VAL A 482 -0.09 -0.27 31.49
N GLU A 483 1.17 -0.71 31.41
CA GLU A 483 2.30 0.13 31.78
C GLU A 483 2.63 1.18 30.72
N ILE A 484 2.52 0.84 29.42
CA ILE A 484 2.55 1.83 28.32
C ILE A 484 1.51 2.93 28.53
N ALA A 485 0.32 2.59 29.02
CA ALA A 485 -0.75 3.56 29.27
C ALA A 485 -0.49 4.47 30.49
N LYS A 486 0.41 4.09 31.40
CA LYS A 486 0.80 4.90 32.58
C LYS A 486 2.08 5.69 32.37
N SER A 487 2.98 5.19 31.52
CA SER A 487 4.30 5.77 31.30
C SER A 487 4.20 7.14 30.61
N SER A 488 5.31 7.88 30.65
CA SER A 488 5.41 9.21 30.04
C SER A 488 5.18 9.20 28.53
N CYS A 489 5.48 8.08 27.86
CA CYS A 489 5.36 7.96 26.40
C CYS A 489 3.90 7.88 25.90
N ALA A 490 2.92 7.65 26.78
CA ALA A 490 1.51 7.57 26.40
C ALA A 490 1.04 8.80 25.59
N LYS A 491 1.57 9.99 25.89
CA LYS A 491 1.21 11.24 25.22
C LYS A 491 1.78 11.37 23.80
N THR A 492 2.91 10.73 23.53
CA THR A 492 3.65 10.84 22.26
C THR A 492 3.41 9.66 21.33
N LEU A 493 2.97 8.50 21.86
CA LEU A 493 2.79 7.29 21.07
C LEU A 493 1.76 7.49 19.94
N GLU A 494 2.22 7.32 18.70
CA GLU A 494 1.43 7.47 17.47
C GLU A 494 1.14 6.12 16.80
N HIS A 495 2.07 5.17 16.88
CA HIS A 495 2.01 3.87 16.21
C HIS A 495 2.29 2.74 17.20
N LEU A 496 1.38 1.77 17.29
CA LEU A 496 1.53 0.56 18.11
C LEU A 496 1.16 -0.68 17.29
N ASN A 497 2.08 -1.63 17.17
CA ASN A 497 1.80 -2.95 16.61
C ASN A 497 1.99 -4.02 17.69
N ILE A 498 0.93 -4.80 17.94
CA ILE A 498 0.90 -5.95 18.86
C ILE A 498 0.30 -7.19 18.18
N SER A 499 0.36 -7.24 16.85
CA SER A 499 -0.16 -8.35 16.07
C SER A 499 0.49 -9.67 16.50
N PHE A 500 -0.25 -10.77 16.43
CA PHE A 500 0.13 -12.11 16.86
C PHE A 500 0.50 -12.26 18.35
N CYS A 501 0.29 -11.22 19.17
CA CYS A 501 0.40 -11.35 20.63
C CYS A 501 -0.90 -11.94 21.21
N GLU A 502 -1.07 -13.26 21.12
CA GLU A 502 -2.28 -13.94 21.57
C GLU A 502 -2.60 -13.72 23.05
N ALA A 503 -1.59 -13.47 23.88
CA ALA A 503 -1.78 -13.24 25.30
C ALA A 503 -2.46 -11.89 25.64
N MET A 504 -2.46 -10.93 24.72
CA MET A 504 -3.04 -9.60 24.86
C MET A 504 -4.52 -9.52 24.47
N GLY A 505 -5.26 -8.58 25.07
CA GLY A 505 -6.67 -8.37 24.76
C GLY A 505 -7.23 -7.06 25.33
N ASP A 506 -8.55 -7.02 25.55
CA ASP A 506 -9.25 -5.79 25.96
C ASP A 506 -8.73 -5.14 27.26
N PRO A 507 -8.36 -5.88 28.35
CA PRO A 507 -7.96 -5.25 29.60
C PRO A 507 -6.80 -4.26 29.46
N GLY A 508 -5.80 -4.60 28.64
CA GLY A 508 -4.67 -3.72 28.34
C GLY A 508 -5.03 -2.65 27.31
N MET A 509 -5.65 -3.05 26.19
CA MET A 509 -5.91 -2.13 25.07
C MET A 509 -6.90 -1.02 25.44
N LEU A 510 -7.89 -1.29 26.31
CA LEU A 510 -8.81 -0.26 26.80
C LEU A 510 -8.09 0.86 27.58
N GLN A 511 -6.99 0.54 28.28
CA GLN A 511 -6.18 1.56 28.96
C GLN A 511 -5.40 2.39 27.94
N VAL A 512 -4.78 1.76 26.96
CA VAL A 512 -4.07 2.46 25.86
C VAL A 512 -5.01 3.40 25.11
N MET A 513 -6.21 2.94 24.75
CA MET A 513 -7.23 3.76 24.08
C MET A 513 -7.66 4.98 24.89
N LYS A 514 -7.65 4.90 26.23
CA LYS A 514 -8.01 6.01 27.12
C LYS A 514 -6.85 6.97 27.36
N SER A 515 -5.65 6.44 27.56
CA SER A 515 -4.49 7.21 28.01
C SER A 515 -3.65 7.81 26.89
N CYS A 516 -3.67 7.24 25.67
CA CYS A 516 -2.71 7.64 24.62
C CYS A 516 -3.35 8.53 23.53
N PRO A 517 -3.48 9.87 23.68
CA PRO A 517 -4.29 10.74 22.81
C PRO A 517 -3.78 10.92 21.36
N SER A 518 -2.48 10.71 21.15
CA SER A 518 -1.81 10.93 19.86
C SER A 518 -1.83 9.71 18.95
N ILE A 519 -2.35 8.56 19.41
CA ILE A 519 -2.35 7.33 18.63
C ILE A 519 -3.13 7.49 17.30
N ARG A 520 -2.48 7.07 16.21
CA ARG A 520 -2.96 7.18 14.82
C ARG A 520 -3.00 5.83 14.12
N SER A 521 -2.17 4.87 14.49
CA SER A 521 -2.18 3.52 13.93
C SER A 521 -2.06 2.48 15.02
N ILE A 522 -2.97 1.51 15.02
CA ILE A 522 -2.90 0.34 15.91
C ILE A 522 -3.11 -0.91 15.06
N GLU A 523 -2.16 -1.82 15.15
CA GLU A 523 -2.20 -3.15 14.54
C GLU A 523 -2.26 -4.17 15.66
N MET A 524 -3.26 -5.04 15.62
CA MET A 524 -3.57 -5.99 16.70
C MET A 524 -4.19 -7.26 16.12
N ASP A 525 -3.64 -7.71 14.99
CA ASP A 525 -4.08 -8.91 14.29
C ASP A 525 -3.83 -10.15 15.16
N ASN A 526 -4.69 -11.16 15.07
CA ASN A 526 -4.56 -12.41 15.83
C ASN A 526 -4.35 -12.20 17.36
N THR A 527 -5.06 -11.23 17.95
CA THR A 527 -5.09 -10.99 19.40
C THR A 527 -6.45 -11.36 20.00
N ARG A 528 -6.56 -11.38 21.35
CA ARG A 528 -7.83 -11.68 22.06
C ARG A 528 -8.72 -10.46 22.31
N ILE A 529 -8.50 -9.36 21.58
CA ILE A 529 -9.38 -8.19 21.64
C ILE A 529 -10.81 -8.54 21.20
N SER A 530 -11.79 -7.81 21.72
CA SER A 530 -13.19 -7.94 21.33
C SER A 530 -13.78 -6.61 20.83
N ASP A 531 -15.08 -6.64 20.53
CA ASP A 531 -15.89 -5.47 20.21
C ASP A 531 -15.73 -4.33 21.21
N LEU A 532 -15.42 -4.61 22.49
CA LEU A 532 -15.17 -3.61 23.53
C LEU A 532 -14.09 -2.60 23.13
N THR A 533 -12.98 -3.10 22.59
CA THR A 533 -11.87 -2.25 22.13
C THR A 533 -12.31 -1.35 20.96
N LEU A 534 -13.06 -1.90 19.99
CA LEU A 534 -13.60 -1.15 18.86
C LEU A 534 -14.61 -0.07 19.28
N MET A 535 -15.43 -0.37 20.29
CA MET A 535 -16.38 0.58 20.87
C MET A 535 -15.66 1.74 21.56
N GLU A 536 -14.64 1.48 22.37
CA GLU A 536 -13.88 2.56 23.02
C GLU A 536 -13.10 3.39 21.99
N ALA A 537 -12.51 2.77 20.98
CA ALA A 537 -11.86 3.49 19.88
C ALA A 537 -12.85 4.42 19.16
N SER A 538 -14.07 3.94 18.89
CA SER A 538 -15.16 4.73 18.29
C SER A 538 -15.58 5.90 19.19
N ALA A 539 -15.77 5.64 20.48
CA ALA A 539 -16.12 6.67 21.47
C ALA A 539 -15.05 7.77 21.55
N ARG A 540 -13.77 7.38 21.54
CA ARG A 540 -12.63 8.29 21.55
C ARG A 540 -12.59 9.19 20.31
N ILE A 541 -12.80 8.66 19.12
CA ILE A 541 -12.84 9.47 17.89
C ILE A 541 -14.03 10.43 17.89
N ARG A 542 -15.20 10.01 18.36
CA ARG A 542 -16.37 10.89 18.53
C ARG A 542 -16.07 12.08 19.46
N ARG A 543 -15.25 11.90 20.52
CA ARG A 543 -14.84 12.99 21.42
C ARG A 543 -14.01 14.09 20.72
N ARG A 544 -13.39 13.82 19.57
CA ARG A 544 -12.64 14.83 18.78
C ARG A 544 -13.57 15.85 18.10
N GLY A 545 -14.86 15.55 18.01
CA GLY A 545 -15.91 16.47 17.58
C GLY A 545 -16.14 16.55 16.08
N TYR A 546 -16.93 17.55 15.67
CA TYR A 546 -17.45 17.73 14.32
C TYR A 546 -17.01 19.05 13.72
N GLY A 547 -16.95 19.15 12.40
CA GLY A 547 -16.55 20.33 11.66
C GLY A 547 -17.19 20.41 10.27
N GLU A 548 -16.87 21.46 9.52
CA GLU A 548 -17.39 21.68 8.16
C GLU A 548 -16.52 21.04 7.08
N ASN A 549 -15.25 20.73 7.41
CA ASN A 549 -14.33 20.08 6.51
C ASN A 549 -14.71 18.60 6.31
N LEU A 550 -14.41 18.07 5.12
CA LEU A 550 -14.53 16.65 4.83
C LEU A 550 -13.77 15.80 5.88
N PRO A 551 -14.33 14.64 6.26
CA PRO A 551 -13.70 13.78 7.26
C PRO A 551 -12.35 13.26 6.74
N ARG A 552 -11.38 13.13 7.64
CA ARG A 552 -10.07 12.50 7.37
C ARG A 552 -9.87 11.28 8.27
N VAL A 553 -8.98 10.38 7.88
CA VAL A 553 -8.60 9.23 8.71
C VAL A 553 -7.76 9.72 9.90
N GLY A 554 -8.31 9.63 11.12
CA GLY A 554 -7.62 10.03 12.34
C GLY A 554 -7.12 8.87 13.20
N LEU A 555 -7.58 7.65 12.92
CA LEU A 555 -7.11 6.40 13.52
C LEU A 555 -7.22 5.27 12.50
N ARG A 556 -6.13 4.55 12.27
CA ARG A 556 -6.07 3.31 11.49
C ARG A 556 -6.08 2.14 12.48
N LEU A 557 -7.04 1.24 12.33
CA LEU A 557 -7.13 0.01 13.11
C LEU A 557 -7.01 -1.19 12.18
N VAL A 558 -6.14 -2.13 12.53
CA VAL A 558 -5.98 -3.40 11.83
C VAL A 558 -6.28 -4.52 12.83
N VAL A 559 -7.33 -5.30 12.54
CA VAL A 559 -7.93 -6.34 13.40
C VAL A 559 -8.26 -7.59 12.60
N PHE A 560 -7.30 -8.09 11.82
CA PHE A 560 -7.43 -9.38 11.15
C PHE A 560 -7.41 -10.53 12.16
N ASP A 561 -8.19 -11.57 11.89
CA ASP A 561 -8.22 -12.83 12.63
C ASP A 561 -8.35 -12.71 14.17
N CYS A 562 -8.98 -11.64 14.64
CA CYS A 562 -9.31 -11.46 16.06
C CYS A 562 -10.60 -12.23 16.38
N ALA A 563 -10.48 -13.40 17.02
CA ALA A 563 -11.60 -14.34 17.23
C ALA A 563 -12.81 -13.74 17.99
N ASN A 564 -12.58 -12.75 18.87
CA ASN A 564 -13.64 -12.13 19.66
C ASN A 564 -14.22 -10.85 19.03
N VAL A 565 -13.73 -10.44 17.85
CA VAL A 565 -14.29 -9.33 17.09
C VAL A 565 -15.44 -9.86 16.23
N THR A 566 -16.63 -9.32 16.48
CA THR A 566 -17.84 -9.70 15.74
C THR A 566 -18.25 -8.60 14.77
N TRP A 567 -19.20 -8.93 13.90
CA TRP A 567 -19.84 -7.93 13.05
C TRP A 567 -20.49 -6.79 13.88
N ALA A 568 -20.91 -7.03 15.12
CA ALA A 568 -21.50 -5.98 15.96
C ALA A 568 -20.48 -4.88 16.30
N GLY A 569 -19.25 -5.23 16.66
CA GLY A 569 -18.17 -4.27 16.90
C GLY A 569 -17.75 -3.52 15.63
N VAL A 570 -17.60 -4.24 14.51
CA VAL A 570 -17.30 -3.62 13.20
C VAL A 570 -18.39 -2.63 12.80
N ARG A 571 -19.66 -3.03 12.94
CA ARG A 571 -20.81 -2.17 12.67
C ARG A 571 -20.81 -0.93 13.55
N GLU A 572 -20.44 -1.02 14.83
CA GLU A 572 -20.35 0.17 15.68
C GLU A 572 -19.29 1.16 15.20
N VAL A 573 -18.18 0.68 14.62
CA VAL A 573 -17.19 1.56 13.99
C VAL A 573 -17.77 2.27 12.76
N LEU A 574 -18.47 1.54 11.88
CA LEU A 574 -19.11 2.11 10.69
C LEU A 574 -20.23 3.10 11.06
N SER A 575 -21.05 2.73 12.04
CA SER A 575 -22.11 3.60 12.58
C SER A 575 -21.49 4.87 13.16
N SER A 576 -20.36 4.75 13.88
CA SER A 576 -19.61 5.87 14.43
C SER A 576 -19.06 6.81 13.38
N ASN A 577 -18.47 6.27 12.31
CA ASN A 577 -17.91 7.06 11.20
C ASN A 577 -18.98 7.85 10.44
N SER A 578 -20.23 7.39 10.45
CA SER A 578 -21.37 8.04 9.79
C SER A 578 -22.29 8.80 10.75
N TYR A 579 -22.03 8.76 12.06
CA TYR A 579 -22.89 9.35 13.08
C TYR A 579 -22.74 10.88 13.16
N LEU A 580 -23.88 11.59 13.12
CA LEU A 580 -23.97 13.01 13.43
C LEU A 580 -24.85 13.25 14.65
N PRO A 581 -24.43 14.09 15.62
CA PRO A 581 -25.25 14.43 16.76
C PRO A 581 -26.50 15.18 16.30
N ARG A 582 -27.65 14.81 16.84
CA ARG A 582 -28.91 15.55 16.60
C ARG A 582 -28.74 16.96 17.14
N ARG A 583 -28.94 17.97 16.28
CA ARG A 583 -28.92 19.38 16.71
C ARG A 583 -29.92 19.58 17.85
N CYS A 584 -29.47 20.12 18.98
CA CYS A 584 -30.36 20.81 19.91
C CYS A 584 -31.01 21.95 19.11
N LYS A 585 -32.34 21.97 19.06
CA LYS A 585 -33.11 23.01 18.37
C LYS A 585 -32.58 24.38 18.86
N SER A 586 -31.90 25.11 17.99
CA SER A 586 -31.66 26.54 18.22
C SER A 586 -33.03 27.18 18.33
N GLY A 587 -33.31 27.83 19.46
CA GLY A 587 -34.53 28.62 19.64
C GLY A 587 -34.71 29.63 18.50
N PRO A 588 -35.94 30.07 18.21
CA PRO A 588 -36.18 30.97 17.08
C PRO A 588 -35.39 32.27 17.28
N THR A 589 -34.48 32.56 16.35
CA THR A 589 -33.78 33.85 16.26
C THR A 589 -34.82 34.92 15.92
N ILE A 590 -35.20 35.74 16.91
CA ILE A 590 -36.02 36.94 16.68
C ILE A 590 -35.08 38.04 16.19
N SER A 591 -35.11 38.34 14.90
CA SER A 591 -34.48 39.53 14.35
C SER A 591 -35.41 40.73 14.55
N VAL A 592 -35.03 41.64 15.46
CA VAL A 592 -35.70 42.93 15.65
C VAL A 592 -35.13 43.91 14.63
N ALA A 593 -35.96 44.38 13.70
CA ALA A 593 -35.62 45.50 12.82
C ALA A 593 -36.24 46.79 13.39
N THR A 594 -35.39 47.76 13.74
CA THR A 594 -35.79 49.13 14.08
C THR A 594 -36.06 49.93 12.80
N LEU A 595 -37.25 50.53 12.69
CA LEU A 595 -37.62 51.46 11.61
C LEU A 595 -37.66 52.90 12.15
N GLU A 596 -36.91 53.80 11.53
CA GLU A 596 -37.03 55.25 11.71
C GLU A 596 -38.12 55.83 10.80
N SER A 597 -39.00 56.63 11.43
CA SER A 597 -39.92 57.69 10.96
C SER A 597 -40.49 57.70 9.53
N GLY A 598 -41.84 57.72 9.45
CA GLY A 598 -42.59 58.25 8.31
C GLY A 598 -43.94 57.55 8.11
N GLN A 599 -45.04 58.29 8.09
CA GLN A 599 -46.42 57.81 8.25
C GLN A 599 -46.95 56.79 7.21
N SER A 600 -47.99 56.07 7.67
CA SER A 600 -49.05 55.31 6.96
C SER A 600 -48.86 53.80 6.73
N THR A 601 -49.65 53.03 7.52
CA THR A 601 -50.05 51.62 7.37
C THR A 601 -48.95 50.55 7.29
N PRO A 602 -48.83 49.62 8.26
CA PRO A 602 -47.89 48.50 8.15
C PRO A 602 -48.47 47.48 7.17
N THR A 603 -47.96 47.49 5.94
CA THR A 603 -48.16 46.36 5.03
C THR A 603 -47.12 45.30 5.40
N LEU A 604 -47.58 44.18 5.98
CA LEU A 604 -46.73 43.02 6.25
C LEU A 604 -46.26 42.42 4.92
N ILE A 605 -45.12 42.89 4.41
CA ILE A 605 -44.40 42.16 3.37
C ILE A 605 -43.66 41.02 4.09
N ALA A 606 -44.27 39.84 4.09
CA ALA A 606 -43.59 38.60 4.47
C ALA A 606 -42.49 38.32 3.42
N SER A 607 -41.29 38.82 3.66
CA SER A 607 -40.11 38.40 2.92
C SER A 607 -39.82 36.94 3.29
N SER A 608 -40.21 36.02 2.42
CA SER A 608 -39.85 34.60 2.48
C SER A 608 -38.36 34.43 2.14
N ILE A 609 -37.47 34.93 2.99
CA ILE A 609 -36.07 34.55 2.95
C ILE A 609 -36.00 33.27 3.78
N THR A 610 -36.17 32.12 3.12
CA THR A 610 -35.74 30.85 3.69
C THR A 610 -34.27 31.02 4.10
N PRO A 611 -33.91 30.83 5.38
CA PRO A 611 -32.53 30.93 5.79
C PRO A 611 -31.70 29.93 4.98
N PRO A 612 -30.45 30.27 4.62
CA PRO A 612 -29.58 29.34 3.90
C PRO A 612 -29.50 28.01 4.66
N PRO A 613 -29.47 26.87 3.94
CA PRO A 613 -29.32 25.58 4.59
C PRO A 613 -28.06 25.62 5.47
N PRO A 614 -28.13 25.11 6.70
CA PRO A 614 -26.98 25.13 7.58
C PRO A 614 -25.79 24.42 6.93
N PRO A 615 -24.55 24.84 7.25
CA PRO A 615 -23.36 24.21 6.71
C PRO A 615 -23.36 22.71 7.04
N ALA A 616 -22.92 21.92 6.06
CA ALA A 616 -22.80 20.47 6.23
C ALA A 616 -21.80 20.18 7.35
N MET A 617 -22.19 19.35 8.30
CA MET A 617 -21.34 18.95 9.42
C MET A 617 -20.86 17.53 9.18
N TYR A 618 -19.58 17.30 9.44
CA TYR A 618 -18.90 16.02 9.30
C TYR A 618 -18.13 15.70 10.59
N PRO A 619 -17.92 14.41 10.91
CA PRO A 619 -16.91 14.01 11.89
C PRO A 619 -15.55 14.57 11.47
N LYS A 620 -14.78 15.16 12.40
CA LYS A 620 -13.44 15.67 12.05
C LYS A 620 -12.50 14.56 11.63
N ASP A 621 -12.51 13.48 12.41
CA ASP A 621 -11.69 12.30 12.23
C ASP A 621 -12.61 11.07 12.15
N ILE A 622 -12.21 10.08 11.35
CA ILE A 622 -12.86 8.77 11.25
C ILE A 622 -11.85 7.64 11.51
N ILE A 623 -12.38 6.45 11.80
CA ILE A 623 -11.59 5.23 11.92
C ILE A 623 -11.49 4.54 10.56
N TYR A 624 -10.28 4.34 10.06
CA TYR A 624 -10.04 3.44 8.94
C TYR A 624 -9.77 2.03 9.48
N LEU A 625 -10.76 1.15 9.32
CA LEU A 625 -10.72 -0.22 9.83
C LEU A 625 -10.29 -1.20 8.72
N LYS A 626 -9.34 -2.07 9.05
CA LYS A 626 -9.04 -3.30 8.32
C LYS A 626 -9.44 -4.49 9.19
N CYS A 627 -10.26 -5.39 8.66
CA CYS A 627 -10.82 -6.52 9.39
C CYS A 627 -10.96 -7.73 8.46
N PHE A 628 -11.51 -8.83 8.98
CA PHE A 628 -11.71 -10.08 8.25
C PHE A 628 -12.21 -9.89 6.80
N TYR A 629 -11.64 -10.65 5.85
CA TYR A 629 -11.87 -10.50 4.41
C TYR A 629 -13.35 -10.52 4.00
N GLY A 630 -14.20 -11.24 4.73
CA GLY A 630 -15.64 -11.29 4.49
C GLY A 630 -16.35 -9.95 4.70
N TRP A 631 -15.82 -9.07 5.55
CA TRP A 631 -16.41 -7.76 5.85
C TRP A 631 -15.63 -6.61 5.19
N GLN A 632 -14.38 -6.84 4.81
CA GLN A 632 -13.46 -5.80 4.31
C GLN A 632 -14.04 -5.02 3.11
N MET A 633 -14.73 -5.68 2.19
CA MET A 633 -15.33 -5.00 1.02
C MET A 633 -16.35 -3.94 1.43
N THR A 634 -17.26 -4.29 2.35
CA THR A 634 -18.29 -3.38 2.87
C THR A 634 -17.66 -2.23 3.64
N VAL A 635 -16.63 -2.52 4.45
CA VAL A 635 -15.89 -1.51 5.21
C VAL A 635 -15.17 -0.52 4.27
N ASP A 636 -14.51 -1.01 3.22
CA ASP A 636 -13.84 -0.16 2.23
C ASP A 636 -14.82 0.73 1.47
N GLU A 637 -15.96 0.17 1.06
CA GLU A 637 -17.02 0.89 0.37
C GLU A 637 -17.73 1.92 1.26
N HIS A 638 -17.92 1.61 2.54
CA HIS A 638 -18.41 2.55 3.53
C HIS A 638 -17.41 3.70 3.73
N ASN A 639 -16.13 3.39 3.97
CA ASN A 639 -15.09 4.39 4.18
C ASN A 639 -14.94 5.34 2.97
N LYS A 640 -15.03 4.83 1.74
CA LYS A 640 -15.05 5.67 0.52
C LYS A 640 -16.22 6.66 0.52
N ARG A 641 -17.42 6.22 0.92
CA ARG A 641 -18.62 7.09 0.97
C ARG A 641 -18.49 8.16 2.06
N VAL A 642 -18.00 7.79 3.25
CA VAL A 642 -17.75 8.73 4.33
C VAL A 642 -16.71 9.79 3.94
N LEU A 643 -15.57 9.37 3.36
CA LEU A 643 -14.52 10.29 2.90
C LEU A 643 -14.96 11.23 1.77
N ARG A 644 -15.96 10.83 0.97
CA ARG A 644 -16.62 11.69 -0.02
C ARG A 644 -17.67 12.65 0.57
N GLY A 645 -18.00 12.49 1.85
CA GLY A 645 -19.03 13.28 2.54
C GLY A 645 -20.46 12.75 2.40
N ASP A 646 -20.68 11.57 1.81
CA ASP A 646 -22.01 10.96 1.71
C ASP A 646 -22.29 10.03 2.90
N LEU A 647 -22.52 10.63 4.07
CA LEU A 647 -22.81 9.89 5.31
C LEU A 647 -24.13 9.13 5.24
N ALA A 648 -25.11 9.63 4.47
CA ALA A 648 -26.40 8.99 4.33
C ALA A 648 -26.31 7.70 3.52
N ALA A 649 -25.57 7.70 2.40
CA ALA A 649 -25.29 6.47 1.66
C ALA A 649 -24.47 5.48 2.48
N ALA A 650 -23.46 5.96 3.22
CA ALA A 650 -22.65 5.12 4.10
C ALA A 650 -23.51 4.40 5.16
N GLY A 651 -24.47 5.09 5.78
CA GLY A 651 -25.40 4.49 6.75
C GLY A 651 -26.46 3.57 6.14
N ARG A 652 -26.88 3.80 4.88
CA ARG A 652 -27.76 2.87 4.15
C ARG A 652 -27.05 1.55 3.85
N LEU A 653 -25.80 1.63 3.39
CA LEU A 653 -24.96 0.46 3.11
C LEU A 653 -24.81 -0.44 4.34
N ASP A 654 -24.49 0.16 5.49
CA ASP A 654 -24.36 -0.55 6.76
C ASP A 654 -25.66 -1.28 7.15
N ARG A 655 -26.81 -0.58 7.10
CA ARG A 655 -28.11 -1.21 7.41
C ARG A 655 -28.42 -2.40 6.51
N LYS A 656 -28.23 -2.25 5.19
CA LYS A 656 -28.49 -3.33 4.22
C LYS A 656 -27.56 -4.52 4.41
N TRP A 657 -26.28 -4.27 4.69
CA TRP A 657 -25.35 -5.35 4.99
C TRP A 657 -25.71 -6.06 6.29
N GLY A 658 -26.13 -5.31 7.32
CA GLY A 658 -26.68 -5.89 8.55
C GLY A 658 -27.90 -6.78 8.30
N GLU A 659 -28.84 -6.34 7.44
CA GLU A 659 -29.99 -7.15 7.02
C GLU A 659 -29.55 -8.41 6.25
N TYR A 660 -28.56 -8.31 5.38
CA TYR A 660 -27.98 -9.45 4.66
C TYR A 660 -27.32 -10.46 5.59
N MET A 661 -26.52 -10.00 6.55
CA MET A 661 -25.84 -10.86 7.52
C MET A 661 -26.83 -11.59 8.41
N MET A 662 -27.81 -10.87 8.99
CA MET A 662 -28.89 -11.50 9.78
C MET A 662 -29.67 -12.53 8.97
N ALA A 663 -30.00 -12.22 7.71
CA ALA A 663 -30.71 -13.14 6.84
C ALA A 663 -29.88 -14.40 6.52
N THR A 664 -28.55 -14.28 6.44
CA THR A 664 -27.61 -15.38 6.18
C THR A 664 -27.48 -16.28 7.41
N GLU A 665 -27.29 -15.72 8.59
CA GLU A 665 -27.24 -16.47 9.86
C GLU A 665 -28.55 -17.22 10.12
N GLU A 666 -29.70 -16.55 9.91
CA GLU A 666 -31.03 -17.19 9.97
C GLU A 666 -31.17 -18.37 8.99
N ALA A 667 -30.51 -18.31 7.83
CA ALA A 667 -30.57 -19.35 6.82
C ALA A 667 -29.77 -20.62 7.18
N GLU A 668 -28.81 -20.49 8.10
CA GLU A 668 -27.98 -21.57 8.63
C GLU A 668 -28.64 -22.26 9.83
N THR A 669 -29.57 -21.59 10.53
CA THR A 669 -30.30 -22.18 11.66
C THR A 669 -31.21 -23.36 11.22
N ALA A 670 -31.00 -24.53 11.82
CA ALA A 670 -31.80 -25.72 11.59
C ALA A 670 -33.25 -25.59 12.13
N GLY A 671 -34.20 -26.29 11.53
CA GLY A 671 -35.61 -26.35 11.99
C GLY A 671 -36.64 -25.92 10.95
N ALA A 672 -37.91 -25.84 11.36
CA ALA A 672 -39.03 -25.48 10.50
C ALA A 672 -38.83 -24.08 9.88
N GLY A 673 -39.13 -23.93 8.57
CA GLY A 673 -38.99 -22.66 7.86
C GLY A 673 -37.64 -22.40 7.17
N ILE A 674 -36.72 -23.38 7.13
CA ILE A 674 -35.37 -23.25 6.53
C ILE A 674 -35.41 -22.74 5.08
N ARG A 675 -36.39 -23.17 4.27
CA ARG A 675 -36.57 -22.71 2.88
C ARG A 675 -36.95 -21.23 2.79
N ARG A 676 -37.74 -20.72 3.75
CA ARG A 676 -38.16 -19.32 3.81
C ARG A 676 -36.98 -18.43 4.24
N ARG A 677 -36.19 -18.87 5.21
CA ARG A 677 -34.97 -18.16 5.67
C ARG A 677 -33.93 -18.08 4.56
N ARG A 678 -33.62 -19.19 3.88
CA ARG A 678 -32.74 -19.21 2.69
C ARG A 678 -33.25 -18.34 1.53
N ARG A 679 -34.56 -18.19 1.35
CA ARG A 679 -35.12 -17.28 0.33
C ARG A 679 -34.89 -15.81 0.71
N ARG A 680 -35.12 -15.44 1.98
CA ARG A 680 -34.83 -14.10 2.50
C ARG A 680 -33.34 -13.76 2.40
N ALA A 681 -32.44 -14.68 2.72
CA ALA A 681 -30.99 -14.50 2.53
C ALA A 681 -30.62 -14.15 1.08
N ARG A 682 -31.14 -14.90 0.11
CA ARG A 682 -30.90 -14.64 -1.33
C ARG A 682 -31.49 -13.31 -1.80
N GLU A 683 -32.62 -12.90 -1.23
CA GLU A 683 -33.26 -11.63 -1.56
C GLU A 683 -32.45 -10.45 -1.00
N ALA A 684 -32.00 -10.54 0.26
CA ALA A 684 -31.09 -9.57 0.86
C ALA A 684 -29.76 -9.48 0.11
N GLN A 685 -29.21 -10.62 -0.35
CA GLN A 685 -28.00 -10.65 -1.18
C GLN A 685 -28.17 -9.90 -2.51
N ARG A 686 -29.32 -10.06 -3.16
CA ARG A 686 -29.62 -9.34 -4.41
C ARG A 686 -29.77 -7.84 -4.18
N LEU A 687 -30.43 -7.44 -3.09
CA LEU A 687 -30.62 -6.04 -2.73
C LEU A 687 -29.30 -5.34 -2.40
N TYR A 688 -28.36 -6.06 -1.78
CA TYR A 688 -27.01 -5.56 -1.54
C TYR A 688 -26.25 -5.39 -2.86
N ASN A 689 -26.19 -6.43 -3.70
CA ASN A 689 -25.44 -6.39 -4.96
C ASN A 689 -25.98 -5.35 -5.98
N ALA A 690 -27.27 -5.02 -5.94
CA ALA A 690 -27.89 -4.09 -6.89
C ALA A 690 -27.45 -2.63 -6.70
N GLU A 691 -27.07 -2.20 -5.49
CA GLU A 691 -26.64 -0.82 -5.23
C GLU A 691 -25.16 -0.57 -5.56
N ASP A 692 -24.32 -1.61 -5.50
CA ASP A 692 -22.95 -1.56 -6.04
C ASP A 692 -22.94 -1.23 -7.54
N ASP A 693 -24.02 -1.59 -8.26
CA ASP A 693 -24.20 -1.29 -9.69
C ASP A 693 -24.83 0.10 -9.94
N GLU A 694 -25.63 0.66 -9.02
CA GLU A 694 -26.28 1.98 -9.19
C GLU A 694 -25.36 3.18 -8.89
N ASP A 695 -24.39 3.03 -7.97
CA ASP A 695 -23.36 4.07 -7.72
C ASP A 695 -22.28 4.12 -8.83
N GLY A 696 -22.40 3.26 -9.85
CA GLY A 696 -21.48 3.10 -10.98
C GLY A 696 -21.78 3.93 -12.22
N ASN A 697 -22.45 5.09 -12.13
CA ASN A 697 -22.69 5.96 -13.29
C ASN A 697 -21.44 6.80 -13.67
N GLY A 698 -20.35 6.11 -14.02
CA GLY A 698 -19.22 6.66 -14.77
C GLY A 698 -19.02 5.81 -16.02
N PRO A 699 -18.84 6.40 -17.22
CA PRO A 699 -18.81 5.62 -18.45
C PRO A 699 -17.52 4.79 -18.49
N GLY A 700 -17.64 3.47 -18.30
CA GLY A 700 -16.63 2.51 -18.77
C GLY A 700 -15.96 1.56 -17.75
N ARG A 701 -16.70 0.90 -16.85
CA ARG A 701 -16.16 -0.31 -16.18
C ARG A 701 -16.88 -1.59 -16.60
N ARG A 702 -16.11 -2.46 -17.28
CA ARG A 702 -16.48 -3.82 -17.66
C ARG A 702 -16.81 -4.65 -16.41
N ARG A 703 -17.92 -5.40 -16.48
CA ARG A 703 -18.32 -6.47 -15.56
C ARG A 703 -17.11 -7.31 -15.13
N ARG A 704 -16.72 -7.22 -13.85
CA ARG A 704 -15.78 -8.19 -13.25
C ARG A 704 -16.60 -9.41 -12.84
N ALA A 705 -16.35 -10.53 -13.49
CA ALA A 705 -16.81 -11.83 -13.01
C ALA A 705 -16.16 -12.11 -11.64
N GLN A 706 -16.94 -12.08 -10.57
CA GLN A 706 -16.51 -12.63 -9.28
C GLN A 706 -16.56 -14.16 -9.36
N SER A 707 -15.37 -14.75 -9.50
CA SER A 707 -15.09 -16.11 -9.01
C SER A 707 -14.57 -15.94 -7.58
N GLY A 708 -15.45 -16.05 -6.59
CA GLY A 708 -15.11 -16.02 -5.17
C GLY A 708 -16.03 -16.98 -4.43
N GLY A 709 -15.43 -17.92 -3.70
CA GLY A 709 -16.06 -19.12 -3.18
C GLY A 709 -17.25 -18.87 -2.25
N SER A 710 -18.20 -19.81 -2.33
CA SER A 710 -19.25 -20.04 -1.35
C SER A 710 -18.65 -20.11 0.05
N CYS A 711 -18.93 -19.12 0.91
CA CYS A 711 -18.81 -19.28 2.35
C CYS A 711 -19.76 -20.39 2.79
N VAL A 712 -19.19 -21.49 3.27
CA VAL A 712 -19.84 -22.38 4.22
C VAL A 712 -19.16 -22.05 5.54
N VAL A 713 -19.90 -21.44 6.45
CA VAL A 713 -19.51 -21.36 7.85
C VAL A 713 -19.46 -22.80 8.37
N MET A 714 -18.29 -23.24 8.84
CA MET A 714 -18.14 -24.45 9.65
C MET A 714 -17.79 -24.04 11.07
#